data_AF-A0A825SJU7-F1
#
_entry.id   AF-A0A825SJU7-F1
#
_cell.length_a   1.000
_cell.length_b   1.000
_cell.length_c   1.000
_cell.angle_alpha   90.00
_cell.angle_beta   90.00
_cell.angle_gamma   90.00
#
_symmetry.space_group_name_H-M   'P 1'
#
loop_
_entity.id
_entity.type
_entity.pdbx_description
1 polymer ?
#
loop_
_entity_poly.entity_id
_entity_poly.type
_entity_poly.pdbx_seq_one_letter_code
_entity_poly.pdbx_strand_id
1 'polypeptide(L)'
;MSGNKFFLANRTDGLGSRLVGILNAFYLAKKSNNDSAVRFSWITPKDFSLKYNKCFGNGSDNGAYQNDFRGTDVKIIGMSIEEKEKVFNSEFISKYYISSEELNCKEKNGGKYSTQHPCSIEKFMENFMFSDKDYYEVGLTLLHSKHIFSNVIFEEYREVCTKIWENIDFSPLLRKIMKMAVLKASEIGDFVCIHVRSGDAIYDYANIRKFHKTSFTHATNAALALELIEREVRQGNKVVVIGDDVETNRHLIKLVDSNNVYCSDDLRDTDSLNNLELFMYDLTFMRCSKKLYGTYSALVKIVLLTADVDYLSTYCILKDSEYYEILKKNYKRLSHISSCQKAFILFHLFWCGREMNEGCEILCSYLDKALELDFDNDKYRIYKVFCLLENKKIELAEMYLREILLHREEQFVSLLMYKNFAGSFQEVFNGYYKYASENFPYISYIAFKLKVYENDYLSAVKFLKYATTDKKRLTEDYKLILQVYDQLNDKIKLKEDEKKEVIKNKDDLIASQSQQIQSLNVEKKIFQAQINNLQSELKSLPIKKIELEISILEQDLFNKKLKNKQLTKAMDMEFDLITPEIILINSNSARFRVRNHLSYKLGQALIVNSKSILGYIRMPFVLSFIRDQHKTEQCRIKKALKENPKLSIPTLESCLDYKEALRETQCFTYKLGEIFIKASKNWYKGGYLKFYFKDLKELKKEFEK
;
A
#
# COMPACT_ATOMS: atom_id res chain seq x y z
N MET A 1 10.92 -4.02 22.15
CA MET A 1 9.61 -4.67 22.32
C MET A 1 9.47 -5.17 23.74
N SER A 2 8.31 -5.02 24.38
CA SER A 2 7.98 -5.82 25.57
C SER A 2 7.99 -7.29 25.17
N GLY A 3 8.36 -8.20 26.08
CA GLY A 3 8.69 -9.60 25.78
C GLY A 3 7.60 -10.45 25.12
N ASN A 4 6.38 -9.92 24.93
CA ASN A 4 5.23 -10.66 24.40
C ASN A 4 4.81 -10.30 22.97
N LYS A 5 5.35 -9.22 22.36
CA LYS A 5 4.96 -8.82 21.00
C LYS A 5 5.79 -9.53 19.92
N PHE A 6 5.14 -10.00 18.84
CA PHE A 6 5.82 -10.71 17.75
C PHE A 6 5.26 -10.44 16.35
N PHE A 7 6.04 -10.74 15.32
CA PHE A 7 5.62 -10.73 13.92
C PHE A 7 5.20 -12.13 13.50
N LEU A 8 4.01 -12.27 12.94
CA LEU A 8 3.40 -13.55 12.64
C LEU A 8 3.35 -13.82 11.14
N ALA A 9 4.03 -14.87 10.68
CA ALA A 9 3.82 -15.44 9.35
C ALA A 9 2.65 -16.44 9.39
N ASN A 10 1.45 -16.02 8.96
CA ASN A 10 0.19 -16.81 8.99
C ASN A 10 -0.37 -17.12 7.59
N ARG A 11 0.50 -17.25 6.60
CA ARG A 11 0.07 -17.60 5.23
C ARG A 11 -0.40 -19.05 5.19
N THR A 12 -1.49 -19.28 4.45
CA THR A 12 -2.14 -20.59 4.32
C THR A 12 -2.13 -21.13 2.90
N ASP A 13 -1.44 -20.49 1.97
CA ASP A 13 -1.25 -20.91 0.58
C ASP A 13 0.06 -21.73 0.40
N GLY A 14 0.55 -21.85 -0.84
CA GLY A 14 1.77 -22.57 -1.21
C GLY A 14 3.00 -22.27 -0.34
N LEU A 15 3.90 -23.25 -0.22
CA LEU A 15 5.15 -23.12 0.54
C LEU A 15 5.92 -21.84 0.22
N GLY A 16 6.03 -21.47 -1.05
CA GLY A 16 6.71 -20.23 -1.45
C GLY A 16 6.13 -18.98 -0.76
N SER A 17 4.80 -18.87 -0.70
CA SER A 17 4.16 -17.74 -0.03
C SER A 17 4.39 -17.73 1.48
N ARG A 18 4.43 -18.92 2.10
CA ARG A 18 4.74 -19.08 3.52
C ARG A 18 6.17 -18.65 3.83
N LEU A 19 7.14 -19.07 3.01
CA LEU A 19 8.54 -18.70 3.17
C LEU A 19 8.78 -17.20 2.99
N VAL A 20 8.10 -16.53 2.05
CA VAL A 20 8.15 -15.06 1.95
C VAL A 20 7.60 -14.41 3.23
N GLY A 21 6.47 -14.90 3.76
CA GLY A 21 5.92 -14.42 5.03
C GLY A 21 6.91 -14.57 6.20
N ILE A 22 7.59 -15.72 6.27
CA ILE A 22 8.64 -16.01 7.27
C ILE A 22 9.81 -15.04 7.12
N LEU A 23 10.36 -14.87 5.91
CA LEU A 23 11.44 -13.92 5.63
C LEU A 23 11.07 -12.49 6.05
N ASN A 24 9.84 -12.08 5.77
CA ASN A 24 9.33 -10.77 6.16
C ASN A 24 9.23 -10.61 7.68
N ALA A 25 8.72 -11.62 8.37
CA ALA A 25 8.62 -11.61 9.83
C ALA A 25 10.01 -11.52 10.49
N PHE A 26 10.99 -12.30 10.01
CA PHE A 26 12.38 -12.20 10.49
C PHE A 26 13.01 -10.83 10.19
N TYR A 27 12.78 -10.26 9.01
CA TYR A 27 13.29 -8.93 8.68
C TYR A 27 12.77 -7.86 9.64
N LEU A 28 11.46 -7.89 9.94
CA LEU A 28 10.83 -6.96 10.88
C LEU A 28 11.32 -7.16 12.31
N ALA A 29 11.45 -8.42 12.75
CA ALA A 29 12.02 -8.77 14.05
C ALA A 29 13.43 -8.16 14.21
N LYS A 30 14.27 -8.29 13.18
CA LYS A 30 15.60 -7.68 13.16
C LYS A 30 15.57 -6.16 13.19
N LYS A 31 14.66 -5.53 12.44
CA LYS A 31 14.47 -4.07 12.46
C LYS A 31 13.87 -3.56 13.79
N SER A 32 13.20 -4.42 14.56
CA SER A 32 12.69 -4.12 15.90
C SER A 32 13.74 -4.30 17.01
N ASN A 33 14.97 -4.71 16.67
CA ASN A 33 16.02 -5.14 17.61
C ASN A 33 15.56 -6.27 18.55
N ASN A 34 14.71 -7.17 18.07
CA ASN A 34 14.29 -8.38 18.78
C ASN A 34 14.20 -9.56 17.81
N ASP A 35 15.33 -10.21 17.55
CA ASP A 35 15.45 -11.35 16.62
C ASP A 35 14.59 -12.56 17.02
N SER A 36 14.13 -12.62 18.28
CA SER A 36 13.24 -13.69 18.78
C SER A 36 11.74 -13.42 18.58
N ALA A 37 11.38 -12.20 18.17
CA ALA A 37 10.00 -11.74 17.97
C ALA A 37 9.37 -12.24 16.66
N VAL A 38 9.63 -13.50 16.31
CA VAL A 38 9.08 -14.15 15.11
C VAL A 38 8.22 -15.32 15.54
N ARG A 39 7.03 -15.43 14.97
CA ARG A 39 6.26 -16.67 15.00
C ARG A 39 5.77 -17.03 13.61
N PHE A 40 5.60 -18.32 13.34
CA PHE A 40 4.89 -18.80 12.17
C PHE A 40 3.83 -19.81 12.59
N SER A 41 2.65 -19.72 11.97
CA SER A 41 1.66 -20.78 12.03
C SER A 41 1.76 -21.65 10.78
N TRP A 42 1.15 -22.83 10.82
CA TRP A 42 1.20 -23.75 9.70
C TRP A 42 -0.15 -24.43 9.52
N ILE A 43 -0.71 -24.36 8.32
CA ILE A 43 -1.89 -25.13 7.95
C ILE A 43 -1.45 -26.51 7.45
N THR A 44 -2.11 -27.55 7.96
CA THR A 44 -1.85 -28.93 7.57
C THR A 44 -2.31 -29.18 6.12
N PRO A 45 -1.76 -30.18 5.42
CA PRO A 45 -2.25 -30.61 4.09
C PRO A 45 -3.75 -30.91 4.07
N LYS A 46 -4.26 -31.54 5.13
CA LYS A 46 -5.67 -31.89 5.29
C LYS A 46 -6.55 -30.64 5.38
N ASP A 47 -6.19 -29.70 6.25
CA ASP A 47 -6.95 -28.46 6.45
C ASP A 47 -6.86 -27.55 5.23
N PHE A 48 -5.71 -27.54 4.57
CA PHE A 48 -5.54 -26.84 3.32
C PHE A 48 -6.48 -27.37 2.25
N SER A 49 -6.56 -28.69 2.07
CA SER A 49 -7.43 -29.32 1.07
C SER A 49 -8.89 -28.96 1.30
N LEU A 50 -9.35 -29.01 2.56
CA LEU A 50 -10.71 -28.59 2.95
C LEU A 50 -10.96 -27.12 2.62
N LYS A 51 -10.01 -26.24 2.93
CA LYS A 51 -10.10 -24.81 2.63
C LYS A 51 -10.08 -24.53 1.13
N TYR A 52 -9.21 -25.20 0.38
CA TYR A 52 -9.02 -25.00 -1.05
C TYR A 52 -10.28 -25.41 -1.82
N ASN A 53 -10.83 -26.59 -1.52
CA ASN A 53 -12.08 -27.05 -2.14
C ASN A 53 -13.23 -26.08 -1.86
N LYS A 54 -13.32 -25.53 -0.64
CA LYS A 54 -14.33 -24.53 -0.29
C LYS A 54 -14.16 -23.19 -1.03
N CYS A 55 -12.92 -22.77 -1.31
CA CYS A 55 -12.64 -21.46 -1.91
C CYS A 55 -12.52 -21.48 -3.44
N PHE A 56 -12.20 -22.64 -4.03
CA PHE A 56 -11.82 -22.75 -5.45
C PHE A 56 -12.51 -23.92 -6.19
N GLY A 57 -13.25 -24.79 -5.50
CA GLY A 57 -13.90 -25.97 -6.07
C GLY A 57 -15.43 -25.85 -6.21
N ASN A 58 -15.96 -26.35 -7.32
CA ASN A 58 -17.03 -27.35 -7.33
C ASN A 58 -17.05 -28.03 -8.71
N GLY A 59 -16.76 -29.33 -8.73
CA GLY A 59 -16.71 -30.18 -9.92
C GLY A 59 -15.97 -31.48 -9.66
N SER A 60 -16.68 -32.45 -9.08
CA SER A 60 -16.29 -33.84 -8.77
C SER A 60 -15.20 -34.07 -7.72
N ASP A 61 -15.47 -35.08 -6.91
CA ASP A 61 -14.63 -35.63 -5.86
C ASP A 61 -13.18 -35.91 -6.32
N ASN A 62 -12.22 -35.62 -5.43
CA ASN A 62 -10.87 -36.17 -5.40
C ASN A 62 -9.78 -35.67 -6.39
N GLY A 63 -9.99 -34.59 -7.16
CA GLY A 63 -9.03 -34.16 -8.20
C GLY A 63 -7.99 -33.08 -7.84
N ALA A 64 -8.34 -32.07 -7.03
CA ALA A 64 -7.52 -30.83 -6.93
C ALA A 64 -6.30 -30.93 -5.98
N TYR A 65 -6.15 -32.05 -5.27
CA TYR A 65 -5.06 -32.27 -4.31
C TYR A 65 -4.35 -33.61 -4.58
N GLN A 66 -4.14 -33.95 -5.84
CA GLN A 66 -3.17 -34.99 -6.16
C GLN A 66 -1.79 -34.34 -6.22
N ASN A 67 -0.86 -34.86 -5.42
CA ASN A 67 0.56 -34.50 -5.41
C ASN A 67 1.28 -34.75 -6.76
N ASP A 68 0.54 -35.23 -7.75
CA ASP A 68 0.95 -35.51 -9.10
C ASP A 68 -0.30 -35.23 -9.96
N PHE A 69 -0.40 -34.06 -10.60
CA PHE A 69 -1.44 -33.84 -11.61
C PHE A 69 -1.05 -34.61 -12.88
N ARG A 70 -1.15 -35.94 -12.79
CA ARG A 70 -0.98 -36.90 -13.89
C ARG A 70 -2.32 -37.21 -14.59
N GLY A 71 -3.31 -36.32 -14.43
CA GLY A 71 -4.70 -36.51 -14.89
C GLY A 71 -5.20 -35.49 -15.92
N THR A 72 -4.36 -34.52 -16.29
CA THR A 72 -4.49 -33.77 -17.55
C THR A 72 -3.55 -34.42 -18.57
N ASP A 73 -3.75 -34.24 -19.88
CA ASP A 73 -2.81 -34.68 -20.93
C ASP A 73 -1.40 -34.02 -20.82
N VAL A 74 -1.11 -33.33 -19.71
CA VAL A 74 0.07 -32.53 -19.44
C VAL A 74 0.60 -32.83 -18.04
N LYS A 75 1.89 -33.15 -17.93
CA LYS A 75 2.59 -33.28 -16.63
C LYS A 75 2.85 -31.90 -15.99
N ILE A 76 2.11 -31.58 -14.93
CA ILE A 76 2.28 -30.35 -14.14
C ILE A 76 2.86 -30.65 -12.74
N ILE A 77 3.93 -29.95 -12.37
CA ILE A 77 4.51 -30.00 -11.02
C ILE A 77 3.60 -29.22 -10.07
N GLY A 78 3.08 -29.93 -9.07
CA GLY A 78 2.07 -29.40 -8.15
C GLY A 78 2.64 -28.42 -7.12
N MET A 79 1.72 -27.75 -6.43
CA MET A 79 2.07 -26.88 -5.31
C MET A 79 2.52 -27.69 -4.10
N SER A 80 3.63 -27.30 -3.47
CA SER A 80 4.10 -27.91 -2.22
C SER A 80 3.31 -27.41 -1.01
N ILE A 81 2.58 -28.31 -0.35
CA ILE A 81 1.87 -28.10 0.91
C ILE A 81 2.12 -29.33 1.81
N GLU A 82 3.30 -29.35 2.43
CA GLU A 82 3.71 -30.44 3.31
C GLU A 82 3.64 -30.03 4.79
N GLU A 83 3.72 -31.03 5.67
CA GLU A 83 3.86 -30.80 7.12
C GLU A 83 5.14 -30.01 7.43
N LYS A 84 5.07 -29.13 8.44
CA LYS A 84 6.20 -28.26 8.83
C LYS A 84 7.45 -29.07 9.20
N GLU A 85 7.27 -30.26 9.76
CA GLU A 85 8.31 -31.21 10.15
C GLU A 85 9.10 -31.74 8.95
N LYS A 86 8.51 -31.73 7.74
CA LYS A 86 9.24 -32.07 6.50
C LYS A 86 10.06 -30.89 5.98
N VAL A 87 9.67 -29.65 6.32
CA VAL A 87 10.32 -28.41 5.86
C VAL A 87 11.44 -27.98 6.80
N PHE A 88 11.19 -27.97 8.10
CA PHE A 88 12.09 -27.42 9.11
C PHE A 88 12.57 -28.50 10.10
N ASN A 89 13.74 -28.27 10.69
CA ASN A 89 14.23 -29.05 11.83
C ASN A 89 13.37 -28.80 13.09
N SER A 90 13.35 -29.77 14.02
CA SER A 90 12.63 -29.70 15.29
C SER A 90 13.05 -28.52 16.16
N GLU A 91 14.33 -28.14 16.15
CA GLU A 91 14.83 -26.97 16.88
C GLU A 91 14.17 -25.68 16.35
N PHE A 92 14.15 -25.48 15.03
CA PHE A 92 13.51 -24.31 14.43
C PHE A 92 12.00 -24.25 14.71
N ILE A 93 11.33 -25.41 14.63
CA ILE A 93 9.90 -25.52 14.96
C ILE A 93 9.68 -25.14 16.42
N SER A 94 10.41 -25.74 17.37
CA SER A 94 10.25 -25.45 18.80
C SER A 94 10.45 -23.97 19.16
N LYS A 95 11.29 -23.27 18.40
CA LYS A 95 11.63 -21.87 18.66
C LYS A 95 10.64 -20.87 18.09
N TYR A 96 10.08 -21.15 16.91
CA TYR A 96 9.33 -20.16 16.14
C TYR A 96 7.89 -20.58 15.78
N TYR A 97 7.54 -21.87 15.84
CA TYR A 97 6.18 -22.30 15.55
C TYR A 97 5.21 -21.82 16.64
N ILE A 98 4.00 -21.43 16.24
CA ILE A 98 2.88 -21.17 17.14
C ILE A 98 1.65 -21.97 16.66
N SER A 99 1.01 -22.68 17.59
CA SER A 99 -0.19 -23.45 17.29
C SER A 99 -1.41 -22.55 17.06
N SER A 100 -2.44 -23.08 16.39
CA SER A 100 -3.69 -22.33 16.18
C SER A 100 -4.43 -22.12 17.49
N GLU A 101 -4.35 -23.07 18.41
CA GLU A 101 -4.93 -23.01 19.76
C GLU A 101 -4.29 -21.87 20.57
N GLU A 102 -2.96 -21.79 20.54
CA GLU A 102 -2.23 -20.70 21.19
C GLU A 102 -2.53 -19.34 20.56
N LEU A 103 -2.74 -19.29 19.24
CA LEU A 103 -3.05 -18.04 18.54
C LEU A 103 -4.49 -17.57 18.81
N ASN A 104 -5.45 -18.49 18.90
CA ASN A 104 -6.87 -18.23 19.09
C ASN A 104 -7.26 -17.99 20.56
N CYS A 105 -6.30 -17.92 21.49
CA CYS A 105 -6.58 -17.55 22.87
C CYS A 105 -7.24 -16.16 22.93
N LYS A 106 -8.32 -16.02 23.71
CA LYS A 106 -9.10 -14.76 23.83
C LYS A 106 -8.27 -13.54 24.24
N GLU A 107 -7.09 -13.77 24.79
CA GLU A 107 -6.15 -12.72 25.22
C GLU A 107 -5.33 -12.12 24.06
N LYS A 108 -5.18 -12.81 22.92
CA LYS A 108 -4.33 -12.35 21.82
C LYS A 108 -5.10 -11.49 20.81
N ASN A 109 -4.62 -10.26 20.63
CA ASN A 109 -5.18 -9.26 19.73
C ASN A 109 -4.28 -9.07 18.50
N GLY A 110 -4.75 -9.52 17.33
CA GLY A 110 -3.99 -9.47 16.08
C GLY A 110 -4.15 -8.16 15.31
N GLY A 111 -3.04 -7.64 14.77
CA GLY A 111 -3.01 -6.59 13.76
C GLY A 111 -2.75 -7.16 12.36
N LYS A 112 -3.26 -6.48 11.33
CA LYS A 112 -2.93 -6.75 9.92
C LYS A 112 -2.38 -5.50 9.26
N TYR A 113 -1.53 -5.67 8.25
CA TYR A 113 -1.08 -4.56 7.42
C TYR A 113 -2.26 -3.89 6.71
N SER A 114 -2.36 -2.56 6.83
CA SER A 114 -3.18 -1.75 5.93
C SER A 114 -2.27 -1.14 4.87
N THR A 115 -2.52 -1.43 3.60
CA THR A 115 -1.82 -0.85 2.44
C THR A 115 -2.27 0.58 2.12
N GLN A 116 -3.19 1.15 2.91
CA GLN A 116 -3.86 2.41 2.60
C GLN A 116 -3.08 3.65 3.10
N HIS A 117 -2.11 3.47 4.01
CA HIS A 117 -1.30 4.57 4.54
C HIS A 117 0.16 4.14 4.70
N PRO A 118 0.99 4.27 3.65
CA PRO A 118 2.41 3.95 3.75
C PRO A 118 3.08 4.84 4.80
N CYS A 119 3.85 4.23 5.69
CA CYS A 119 4.62 4.92 6.73
C CYS A 119 6.08 4.46 6.71
N SER A 120 6.95 5.12 7.46
CA SER A 120 8.31 4.62 7.64
C SER A 120 8.29 3.36 8.51
N ILE A 121 9.26 2.48 8.34
CA ILE A 121 9.37 1.26 9.16
C ILE A 121 9.49 1.62 10.66
N GLU A 122 10.16 2.71 11.01
CA GLU A 122 10.31 3.17 12.39
C GLU A 122 8.97 3.59 12.98
N LYS A 123 8.16 4.35 12.22
CA LYS A 123 6.82 4.76 12.65
C LYS A 123 5.90 3.55 12.80
N PHE A 124 6.01 2.57 11.92
CA PHE A 124 5.30 1.30 12.07
C PHE A 124 5.70 0.57 13.35
N MET A 125 7.01 0.48 13.64
CA MET A 125 7.50 -0.14 14.87
C MET A 125 6.99 0.61 16.10
N GLU A 126 7.03 1.94 16.10
CA GLU A 126 6.51 2.79 17.17
C GLU A 126 5.01 2.54 17.40
N ASN A 127 4.21 2.58 16.33
CA ASN A 127 2.78 2.29 16.41
C ASN A 127 2.50 0.88 16.94
N PHE A 128 3.27 -0.12 16.49
CA PHE A 128 3.11 -1.47 17.01
C PHE A 128 3.45 -1.55 18.50
N MET A 129 4.55 -0.93 18.91
CA MET A 129 5.00 -0.87 20.30
C MET A 129 3.92 -0.32 21.23
N PHE A 130 3.25 0.77 20.85
CA PHE A 130 2.22 1.43 21.66
C PHE A 130 0.79 0.93 21.42
N SER A 131 0.58 0.06 20.42
CA SER A 131 -0.74 -0.54 20.18
C SER A 131 -1.11 -1.59 21.22
N ASP A 132 -2.42 -1.87 21.30
CA ASP A 132 -3.02 -2.99 22.03
C ASP A 132 -2.81 -4.36 21.35
N LYS A 133 -2.08 -4.41 20.23
CA LYS A 133 -1.85 -5.62 19.44
C LYS A 133 -0.70 -6.45 19.99
N ASP A 134 -0.89 -7.75 20.11
CA ASP A 134 0.15 -8.70 20.51
C ASP A 134 1.01 -9.12 19.33
N TYR A 135 0.42 -9.18 18.14
CA TYR A 135 1.15 -9.52 16.94
C TYR A 135 0.68 -8.75 15.72
N TYR A 136 1.55 -8.66 14.72
CA TYR A 136 1.18 -8.25 13.36
C TYR A 136 1.39 -9.39 12.38
N GLU A 137 0.34 -9.70 11.62
CA GLU A 137 0.42 -10.66 10.52
C GLU A 137 1.21 -10.09 9.36
N VAL A 138 2.18 -10.86 8.86
CA VAL A 138 3.07 -10.49 7.76
C VAL A 138 2.77 -11.33 6.52
N GLY A 139 2.55 -10.65 5.39
CA GLY A 139 2.07 -11.26 4.15
C GLY A 139 3.14 -11.49 3.08
N LEU A 140 2.67 -11.75 1.85
CA LEU A 140 3.47 -12.05 0.64
C LEU A 140 4.02 -10.79 -0.07
N THR A 141 3.60 -9.59 0.33
CA THR A 141 4.06 -8.34 -0.28
C THR A 141 5.48 -8.05 0.16
N LEU A 142 6.36 -7.71 -0.79
CA LEU A 142 7.73 -7.32 -0.47
C LEU A 142 7.72 -5.99 0.29
N LEU A 143 8.44 -5.94 1.41
CA LEU A 143 8.35 -4.81 2.36
C LEU A 143 8.95 -3.50 1.81
N HIS A 144 9.81 -3.56 0.79
CA HIS A 144 10.34 -2.37 0.10
C HIS A 144 9.32 -1.66 -0.81
N SER A 145 8.14 -2.27 -1.04
CA SER A 145 7.10 -1.61 -1.83
C SER A 145 6.68 -0.31 -1.17
N LYS A 146 6.61 0.78 -1.95
CA LYS A 146 6.19 2.12 -1.47
C LYS A 146 4.77 2.15 -0.93
N HIS A 147 3.96 1.12 -1.22
CA HIS A 147 2.62 0.94 -0.65
C HIS A 147 2.65 0.34 0.76
N ILE A 148 3.79 -0.20 1.20
CA ILE A 148 4.01 -0.81 2.51
C ILE A 148 4.86 0.12 3.37
N PHE A 149 6.13 0.31 3.01
CA PHE A 149 7.04 1.21 3.71
C PHE A 149 7.64 2.24 2.77
N SER A 150 7.75 3.49 3.25
CA SER A 150 8.29 4.59 2.45
C SER A 150 9.82 4.61 2.36
N ASN A 151 10.52 3.93 3.28
CA ASN A 151 11.96 4.05 3.47
C ASN A 151 12.73 2.72 3.53
N VAL A 152 12.10 1.59 3.18
CA VAL A 152 12.83 0.31 3.07
C VAL A 152 13.53 0.24 1.72
N ILE A 153 14.86 0.21 1.74
CA ILE A 153 15.71 0.05 0.56
C ILE A 153 15.78 -1.43 0.20
N PHE A 154 15.63 -1.77 -1.08
CA PHE A 154 15.52 -3.15 -1.53
C PHE A 154 16.82 -3.94 -1.32
N GLU A 155 17.96 -3.32 -1.58
CA GLU A 155 19.29 -3.93 -1.47
C GLU A 155 19.61 -4.29 -0.01
N GLU A 156 19.33 -3.39 0.94
CA GLU A 156 19.48 -3.66 2.37
C GLU A 156 18.54 -4.78 2.84
N TYR A 157 17.31 -4.77 2.35
CA TYR A 157 16.32 -5.78 2.67
C TYR A 157 16.73 -7.16 2.14
N ARG A 158 17.24 -7.24 0.90
CA ARG A 158 17.83 -8.44 0.31
C ARG A 158 19.02 -8.94 1.12
N GLU A 159 19.95 -8.05 1.50
CA GLU A 159 21.13 -8.45 2.28
C GLU A 159 20.74 -9.09 3.62
N VAL A 160 19.77 -8.47 4.31
CA VAL A 160 19.25 -9.02 5.57
C VAL A 160 18.52 -10.35 5.34
N CYS A 161 17.66 -10.44 4.33
CA CYS A 161 16.95 -11.68 4.02
C CYS A 161 17.85 -12.81 3.54
N THR A 162 18.97 -12.52 2.88
CA THR A 162 19.99 -13.51 2.52
C THR A 162 20.60 -14.14 3.76
N LYS A 163 21.01 -13.33 4.74
CA LYS A 163 21.51 -13.81 6.03
C LYS A 163 20.44 -14.58 6.81
N ILE A 164 19.18 -14.15 6.76
CA ILE A 164 18.08 -14.89 7.40
C ILE A 164 17.93 -16.26 6.75
N TRP A 165 17.90 -16.32 5.42
CA TRP A 165 17.74 -17.56 4.65
C TRP A 165 18.81 -18.59 4.98
N GLU A 166 20.07 -18.17 5.11
CA GLU A 166 21.20 -19.03 5.50
C GLU A 166 21.05 -19.61 6.92
N ASN A 167 20.30 -18.93 7.79
CA ASN A 167 20.05 -19.34 9.18
C ASN A 167 18.71 -20.07 9.37
N ILE A 168 17.89 -20.21 8.33
CA ILE A 168 16.69 -21.06 8.41
C ILE A 168 17.15 -22.51 8.43
N ASP A 169 16.83 -23.19 9.53
CA ASP A 169 17.29 -24.56 9.76
C ASP A 169 16.32 -25.56 9.09
N PHE A 170 16.48 -25.68 7.76
CA PHE A 170 15.73 -26.62 6.94
C PHE A 170 16.02 -28.08 7.31
N SER A 171 15.06 -28.97 7.03
CA SER A 171 15.19 -30.40 7.30
C SER A 171 16.45 -30.99 6.61
N PRO A 172 17.06 -32.06 7.17
CA PRO A 172 18.24 -32.71 6.56
C PRO A 172 18.02 -33.11 5.10
N LEU A 173 16.81 -33.57 4.77
CA LEU A 173 16.40 -33.92 3.41
C LEU A 173 16.51 -32.70 2.48
N LEU A 174 15.89 -31.58 2.85
CA LEU A 174 15.94 -30.36 2.03
C LEU A 174 17.35 -29.80 1.91
N ARG A 175 18.16 -29.84 2.97
CA ARG A 175 19.57 -29.45 2.89
C ARG A 175 20.35 -30.29 1.88
N LYS A 176 20.05 -31.58 1.75
CA LYS A 176 20.64 -32.45 0.71
C LYS A 176 20.20 -32.00 -0.68
N ILE A 177 18.91 -31.75 -0.90
CA ILE A 177 18.36 -31.27 -2.17
C ILE A 177 18.97 -29.92 -2.58
N MET A 178 19.08 -28.97 -1.65
CA MET A 178 19.70 -27.67 -1.90
C MET A 178 21.16 -27.82 -2.34
N LYS A 179 21.93 -28.70 -1.69
CA LYS A 179 23.32 -29.00 -2.08
C LYS A 179 23.40 -29.59 -3.49
N MET A 180 22.51 -30.51 -3.84
CA MET A 180 22.44 -31.09 -5.19
C MET A 180 22.16 -30.01 -6.26
N ALA A 181 21.23 -29.09 -5.98
CA ALA A 181 20.92 -28.00 -6.90
C ALA A 181 22.12 -27.05 -7.11
N VAL A 182 22.84 -26.68 -6.05
CA VAL A 182 24.04 -25.83 -6.14
C VAL A 182 25.16 -26.53 -6.93
N LEU A 183 25.39 -27.82 -6.68
CA LEU A 183 26.39 -28.59 -7.43
C LEU A 183 26.04 -28.62 -8.93
N LYS A 184 24.79 -28.94 -9.28
CA LYS A 184 24.36 -28.98 -10.67
C LYS A 184 24.44 -27.62 -11.35
N ALA A 185 24.07 -26.54 -10.65
CA ALA A 185 24.21 -25.18 -11.18
C ALA A 185 25.69 -24.82 -11.44
N SER A 186 26.61 -25.24 -10.56
CA SER A 186 28.04 -25.01 -10.74
C SER A 186 28.64 -25.74 -11.94
N GLU A 187 28.11 -26.92 -12.30
CA GLU A 187 28.51 -27.65 -13.52
C GLU A 187 28.12 -26.90 -14.80
N ILE A 188 26.99 -26.18 -14.79
CA ILE A 188 26.57 -25.32 -15.92
C ILE A 188 27.43 -24.05 -15.98
N GLY A 189 27.83 -23.51 -14.83
CA GLY A 189 28.57 -22.26 -14.72
C GLY A 189 27.63 -21.05 -14.78
N ASP A 190 28.00 -20.02 -15.52
CA ASP A 190 27.18 -18.82 -15.67
C ASP A 190 25.97 -19.08 -16.59
N PHE A 191 24.76 -18.81 -16.10
CA PHE A 191 23.53 -18.96 -16.88
C PHE A 191 22.47 -17.91 -16.56
N VAL A 192 21.57 -17.74 -17.52
CA VAL A 192 20.32 -16.98 -17.42
C VAL A 192 19.18 -17.95 -17.15
N CYS A 193 18.38 -17.68 -16.13
CA CYS A 193 17.20 -18.47 -15.82
C CYS A 193 15.95 -17.83 -16.44
N ILE A 194 15.11 -18.63 -17.09
CA ILE A 194 13.77 -18.24 -17.54
C ILE A 194 12.75 -19.09 -16.80
N HIS A 195 12.06 -18.47 -15.83
CA HIS A 195 11.04 -19.10 -15.03
C HIS A 195 9.65 -19.00 -15.71
N VAL A 196 9.18 -20.11 -16.28
CA VAL A 196 7.90 -20.25 -16.99
C VAL A 196 6.83 -20.71 -15.99
N ARG A 197 6.22 -19.74 -15.30
CA ARG A 197 5.10 -20.00 -14.37
C ARG A 197 3.83 -20.32 -15.15
N SER A 198 3.20 -21.47 -14.93
CA SER A 198 1.98 -21.89 -15.62
C SER A 198 0.94 -22.39 -14.61
N GLY A 199 0.85 -23.71 -14.40
CA GLY A 199 0.00 -24.36 -13.40
C GLY A 199 -1.44 -23.87 -13.35
N ASP A 200 -1.92 -23.64 -12.12
CA ASP A 200 -3.30 -23.25 -11.81
C ASP A 200 -3.78 -21.99 -12.58
N ALA A 201 -2.88 -21.07 -12.89
CA ALA A 201 -3.19 -19.84 -13.62
C ALA A 201 -3.53 -20.06 -15.12
N ILE A 202 -3.19 -21.21 -15.69
CA ILE A 202 -3.42 -21.55 -17.10
C ILE A 202 -4.33 -22.78 -17.24
N TYR A 203 -4.13 -23.80 -16.41
CA TYR A 203 -4.69 -25.13 -16.62
C TYR A 203 -6.05 -25.37 -15.99
N ASP A 204 -6.80 -26.27 -16.60
CA ASP A 204 -8.23 -26.44 -16.39
C ASP A 204 -8.65 -27.04 -15.04
N TYR A 205 -7.72 -27.73 -14.38
CA TYR A 205 -7.87 -28.22 -13.02
C TYR A 205 -8.07 -27.10 -11.97
N ALA A 206 -7.83 -25.83 -12.32
CA ALA A 206 -8.04 -24.71 -11.41
C ALA A 206 -8.87 -23.58 -12.03
N ASN A 207 -9.81 -23.04 -11.24
CA ASN A 207 -10.68 -21.94 -11.66
C ASN A 207 -9.98 -20.58 -11.71
N ILE A 208 -8.77 -20.45 -11.14
CA ILE A 208 -8.01 -19.20 -11.17
C ILE A 208 -7.68 -18.74 -12.60
N ARG A 209 -7.54 -19.67 -13.57
CA ARG A 209 -7.43 -19.35 -15.00
C ARG A 209 -8.63 -18.57 -15.55
N LYS A 210 -9.82 -18.70 -14.95
CA LYS A 210 -11.06 -18.06 -15.41
C LYS A 210 -11.22 -16.64 -14.88
N PHE A 211 -10.44 -16.26 -13.88
CA PHE A 211 -10.55 -14.93 -13.29
C PHE A 211 -10.15 -13.85 -14.30
N HIS A 212 -10.66 -12.64 -14.07
CA HIS A 212 -10.46 -11.45 -14.88
C HIS A 212 -8.97 -11.14 -15.20
N LYS A 213 -8.72 -10.08 -15.97
CA LYS A 213 -7.40 -9.77 -16.56
C LYS A 213 -6.20 -9.70 -15.62
N THR A 214 -6.33 -9.63 -14.30
CA THR A 214 -5.13 -9.58 -13.42
C THR A 214 -4.41 -10.93 -13.34
N SER A 215 -5.06 -12.03 -13.75
CA SER A 215 -4.40 -13.32 -13.97
C SER A 215 -3.40 -13.29 -15.13
N PHE A 216 -3.53 -12.34 -16.05
CA PHE A 216 -2.73 -12.18 -17.27
C PHE A 216 -1.22 -12.18 -17.02
N THR A 217 -0.75 -11.34 -16.09
CA THR A 217 0.68 -11.22 -15.76
C THR A 217 1.15 -12.19 -14.67
N HIS A 218 0.26 -13.06 -14.17
CA HIS A 218 0.59 -13.96 -13.07
C HIS A 218 1.35 -15.20 -13.55
N ALA A 219 1.01 -15.70 -14.74
CA ALA A 219 1.68 -16.78 -15.45
C ALA A 219 2.48 -16.25 -16.64
N THR A 220 3.40 -17.06 -17.17
CA THR A 220 4.20 -16.77 -18.37
C THR A 220 3.66 -17.57 -19.53
N ASN A 221 3.21 -16.89 -20.58
CA ASN A 221 2.77 -17.60 -21.79
C ASN A 221 3.98 -18.14 -22.59
N ALA A 222 3.80 -19.30 -23.22
CA ALA A 222 4.87 -19.99 -23.93
C ALA A 222 5.44 -19.18 -25.13
N ALA A 223 4.63 -18.36 -25.80
CA ALA A 223 5.09 -17.54 -26.93
C ALA A 223 6.11 -16.48 -26.51
N LEU A 224 5.92 -15.87 -25.34
CA LEU A 224 6.86 -14.94 -24.73
C LEU A 224 8.11 -15.66 -24.22
N ALA A 225 7.93 -16.80 -23.54
CA ALA A 225 9.06 -17.60 -23.07
C ALA A 225 10.00 -18.00 -24.23
N LEU A 226 9.45 -18.46 -25.35
CA LEU A 226 10.21 -18.81 -26.55
C LEU A 226 11.08 -17.65 -27.05
N GLU A 227 10.51 -16.45 -27.15
CA GLU A 227 11.25 -15.27 -27.60
C GLU A 227 12.37 -14.89 -26.63
N LEU A 228 12.13 -14.96 -25.31
CA LEU A 228 13.16 -14.66 -24.32
C LEU A 228 14.32 -15.65 -24.38
N ILE A 229 14.03 -16.95 -24.54
CA ILE A 229 15.06 -17.98 -24.72
C ILE A 229 15.91 -17.64 -25.96
N GLU A 230 15.28 -17.38 -27.11
CA GLU A 230 15.98 -17.05 -28.35
C GLU A 230 16.81 -15.77 -28.26
N ARG A 231 16.37 -14.76 -27.51
CA ARG A 231 17.13 -13.51 -27.30
C ARG A 231 18.40 -13.73 -26.50
N GLU A 232 18.32 -14.52 -25.44
CA GLU A 232 19.47 -14.79 -24.58
C GLU A 232 20.46 -15.74 -25.26
N VAL A 233 19.97 -16.75 -25.97
CA VAL A 233 20.82 -17.63 -26.79
C VAL A 233 21.55 -16.83 -27.89
N ARG A 234 20.89 -15.89 -28.57
CA ARG A 234 21.53 -15.00 -29.56
C ARG A 234 22.62 -14.12 -28.97
N GLN A 235 22.55 -13.81 -27.67
CA GLN A 235 23.59 -13.07 -26.96
C GLN A 235 24.76 -13.97 -26.50
N GLY A 236 24.70 -15.28 -26.78
CA GLY A 236 25.71 -16.26 -26.39
C GLY A 236 25.56 -16.77 -24.96
N ASN A 237 24.45 -16.47 -24.28
CA ASN A 237 24.22 -16.90 -22.90
C ASN A 237 23.75 -18.35 -22.84
N LYS A 238 24.18 -19.09 -21.80
CA LYS A 238 23.52 -20.34 -21.42
C LYS A 238 22.18 -20.01 -20.77
N VAL A 239 21.13 -20.72 -21.16
CA VAL A 239 19.75 -20.49 -20.70
C VAL A 239 19.22 -21.74 -20.03
N VAL A 240 18.68 -21.60 -18.82
CA VAL A 240 17.97 -22.69 -18.13
C VAL A 240 16.50 -22.31 -18.04
N VAL A 241 15.63 -23.16 -18.58
CA VAL A 241 14.18 -23.00 -18.50
C VAL A 241 13.67 -23.82 -17.32
N ILE A 242 12.97 -23.15 -16.39
CA ILE A 242 12.43 -23.74 -15.17
C ILE A 242 10.95 -23.40 -15.08
N GLY A 243 10.08 -24.36 -14.81
CA GLY A 243 8.65 -24.11 -14.69
C GLY A 243 7.89 -25.31 -14.18
N ASP A 244 6.63 -25.10 -13.84
CA ASP A 244 5.71 -26.15 -13.39
C ASP A 244 5.15 -26.98 -14.56
N ASP A 245 5.25 -26.51 -15.79
CA ASP A 245 4.75 -27.17 -17.01
C ASP A 245 5.88 -27.88 -17.77
N VAL A 246 6.09 -29.16 -17.43
CA VAL A 246 7.23 -29.96 -17.91
C VAL A 246 7.21 -30.13 -19.43
N GLU A 247 6.03 -30.36 -20.01
CA GLU A 247 5.90 -30.62 -21.44
C GLU A 247 6.11 -29.37 -22.27
N THR A 248 5.51 -28.24 -21.87
CA THR A 248 5.74 -26.96 -22.56
C THR A 248 7.21 -26.57 -22.47
N ASN A 249 7.86 -26.73 -21.31
CA ASN A 249 9.28 -26.43 -21.16
C ASN A 249 10.15 -27.25 -22.12
N ARG A 250 9.95 -28.57 -22.19
CA ARG A 250 10.68 -29.43 -23.14
C ARG A 250 10.41 -29.06 -24.59
N HIS A 251 9.16 -28.72 -24.92
CA HIS A 251 8.82 -28.30 -26.28
C HIS A 251 9.51 -26.98 -26.67
N LEU A 252 9.55 -26.00 -25.77
CA LEU A 252 10.23 -24.72 -26.00
C LEU A 252 11.72 -24.93 -26.32
N ILE A 253 12.39 -25.79 -25.55
CA ILE A 253 13.82 -26.08 -25.74
C ILE A 253 14.05 -26.77 -27.08
N LYS A 254 13.22 -27.77 -27.41
CA LYS A 254 13.29 -28.46 -28.70
C LYS A 254 13.10 -27.51 -29.89
N LEU A 255 12.25 -26.49 -29.76
CA LEU A 255 12.03 -25.50 -30.82
C LEU A 255 13.22 -24.56 -31.03
N VAL A 256 14.01 -24.29 -29.98
CA VAL A 256 15.19 -23.44 -30.07
C VAL A 256 16.40 -24.20 -30.61
N ASP A 257 16.47 -25.50 -30.36
CA ASP A 257 17.48 -26.43 -30.90
C ASP A 257 18.92 -25.90 -30.73
N SER A 258 19.32 -25.70 -29.47
CA SER A 258 20.63 -25.15 -29.11
C SER A 258 21.23 -25.86 -27.91
N ASN A 259 22.53 -26.18 -28.01
CA ASN A 259 23.32 -26.78 -26.92
C ASN A 259 23.51 -25.84 -25.71
N ASN A 260 23.13 -24.58 -25.83
CA ASN A 260 23.18 -23.59 -24.75
C ASN A 260 21.87 -23.49 -23.97
N VAL A 261 20.85 -24.30 -24.29
CA VAL A 261 19.56 -24.28 -23.58
C VAL A 261 19.34 -25.58 -22.83
N TYR A 262 18.98 -25.48 -21.56
CA TYR A 262 18.78 -26.60 -20.65
C TYR A 262 17.38 -26.58 -20.06
N CYS A 263 16.80 -27.76 -19.85
CA CYS A 263 15.56 -27.92 -19.10
C CYS A 263 15.91 -28.26 -17.66
N SER A 264 15.33 -27.59 -16.66
CA SER A 264 15.50 -28.06 -15.27
C SER A 264 15.02 -29.50 -15.09
N ASP A 265 14.06 -29.94 -15.90
CA ASP A 265 13.45 -31.27 -15.83
C ASP A 265 14.40 -32.40 -16.25
N ASP A 266 15.50 -32.05 -16.91
CA ASP A 266 16.58 -32.98 -17.28
C ASP A 266 17.81 -32.85 -16.34
N LEU A 267 17.81 -31.84 -15.46
CA LEU A 267 18.89 -31.56 -14.50
C LEU A 267 18.65 -32.16 -13.11
N ARG A 268 17.42 -32.63 -12.85
CA ARG A 268 16.99 -33.29 -11.61
C ARG A 268 16.11 -34.49 -11.92
N ASP A 269 16.01 -35.41 -10.97
CA ASP A 269 15.17 -36.59 -11.11
C ASP A 269 13.69 -36.23 -10.87
N THR A 270 13.06 -35.69 -11.91
CA THR A 270 11.69 -35.18 -11.88
C THR A 270 10.63 -36.27 -11.61
N ASP A 271 10.97 -37.55 -11.74
CA ASP A 271 10.04 -38.66 -11.50
C ASP A 271 10.16 -39.25 -10.09
N SER A 272 11.33 -39.13 -9.43
CA SER A 272 11.52 -39.63 -8.07
C SER A 272 11.33 -38.58 -6.97
N LEU A 273 11.63 -37.31 -7.25
CA LEU A 273 11.48 -36.24 -6.28
C LEU A 273 10.02 -35.82 -6.12
N ASN A 274 9.59 -35.61 -4.87
CA ASN A 274 8.26 -35.08 -4.59
C ASN A 274 8.17 -33.56 -4.81
N ASN A 275 6.96 -32.98 -4.81
CA ASN A 275 6.75 -31.54 -5.04
C ASN A 275 7.53 -30.62 -4.07
N LEU A 276 7.72 -31.03 -2.80
CA LEU A 276 8.50 -30.26 -1.84
C LEU A 276 9.99 -30.23 -2.22
N GLU A 277 10.52 -31.39 -2.61
CA GLU A 277 11.91 -31.52 -3.06
C GLU A 277 12.14 -30.79 -4.38
N LEU A 278 11.24 -30.95 -5.36
CA LEU A 278 11.29 -30.23 -6.64
C LEU A 278 11.24 -28.70 -6.42
N PHE A 279 10.31 -28.22 -5.58
CA PHE A 279 10.22 -26.81 -5.22
C PHE A 279 11.53 -26.27 -4.63
N MET A 280 12.12 -26.99 -3.69
CA MET A 280 13.36 -26.56 -3.04
C MET A 280 14.58 -26.67 -3.96
N TYR A 281 14.60 -27.66 -4.85
CA TYR A 281 15.62 -27.78 -5.89
C TYR A 281 15.55 -26.57 -6.82
N ASP A 282 14.39 -26.32 -7.44
CA ASP A 282 14.21 -25.25 -8.44
C ASP A 282 14.48 -23.88 -7.83
N LEU A 283 13.96 -23.62 -6.63
CA LEU A 283 14.23 -22.39 -5.89
C LEU A 283 15.74 -22.19 -5.66
N THR A 284 16.45 -23.23 -5.22
CA THR A 284 17.89 -23.14 -4.94
C THR A 284 18.69 -22.98 -6.23
N PHE A 285 18.30 -23.71 -7.28
CA PHE A 285 18.93 -23.63 -8.58
C PHE A 285 18.79 -22.22 -9.19
N MET A 286 17.60 -21.63 -9.11
CA MET A 286 17.34 -20.27 -9.59
C MET A 286 18.17 -19.21 -8.85
N ARG A 287 18.45 -19.39 -7.56
CA ARG A 287 19.34 -18.51 -6.77
C ARG A 287 20.78 -18.49 -7.28
N CYS A 288 21.20 -19.49 -8.04
CA CYS A 288 22.55 -19.55 -8.64
C CYS A 288 22.64 -18.87 -10.02
N SER A 289 21.53 -18.37 -10.56
CA SER A 289 21.53 -17.70 -11.87
C SER A 289 22.12 -16.29 -11.80
N LYS A 290 22.77 -15.83 -12.88
CA LYS A 290 23.22 -14.44 -12.99
C LYS A 290 22.07 -13.47 -13.24
N LYS A 291 21.12 -13.94 -14.05
CA LYS A 291 19.97 -13.17 -14.51
C LYS A 291 18.74 -14.04 -14.49
N LEU A 292 17.61 -13.47 -14.08
CA LEU A 292 16.34 -14.18 -13.93
C LEU A 292 15.22 -13.43 -14.63
N TYR A 293 14.59 -14.11 -15.58
CA TYR A 293 13.27 -13.75 -16.11
C TYR A 293 12.18 -14.52 -15.38
N GLY A 294 11.15 -13.84 -14.92
CA GLY A 294 10.00 -14.49 -14.30
C GLY A 294 8.88 -13.52 -13.96
N THR A 295 7.75 -14.05 -13.53
CA THR A 295 6.68 -13.26 -12.91
C THR A 295 6.99 -13.01 -11.44
N TYR A 296 6.30 -12.07 -10.79
CA TYR A 296 6.41 -11.85 -9.34
C TYR A 296 5.74 -12.96 -8.48
N SER A 297 5.90 -14.22 -8.91
CA SER A 297 5.46 -15.40 -8.17
C SER A 297 6.14 -15.50 -6.80
N ALA A 298 5.58 -16.28 -5.89
CA ALA A 298 6.17 -16.44 -4.56
C ALA A 298 7.59 -17.03 -4.62
N LEU A 299 7.85 -17.94 -5.57
CA LEU A 299 9.17 -18.54 -5.77
C LEU A 299 10.19 -17.48 -6.22
N VAL A 300 9.86 -16.68 -7.24
CA VAL A 300 10.72 -15.57 -7.72
C VAL A 300 10.97 -14.54 -6.64
N LYS A 301 9.95 -14.21 -5.82
CA LYS A 301 10.11 -13.32 -4.67
C LYS A 301 11.14 -13.81 -3.66
N ILE A 302 11.22 -15.12 -3.40
CA ILE A 302 12.24 -15.67 -2.51
C ILE A 302 13.63 -15.50 -3.14
N VAL A 303 13.79 -15.83 -4.42
CA VAL A 303 15.07 -15.65 -5.13
C VAL A 303 15.52 -14.19 -5.03
N LEU A 304 14.63 -13.25 -5.34
CA LEU A 304 14.88 -11.81 -5.25
C LEU A 304 15.30 -11.32 -3.86
N LEU A 305 14.80 -11.95 -2.80
CA LEU A 305 15.12 -11.61 -1.41
C LEU A 305 16.37 -12.29 -0.89
N THR A 306 16.84 -13.36 -1.53
CA THR A 306 17.83 -14.28 -0.94
C THR A 306 19.04 -14.54 -1.84
N ALA A 307 19.10 -13.90 -3.01
CA ALA A 307 20.22 -14.03 -3.93
C ALA A 307 20.44 -12.72 -4.70
N ASP A 308 21.70 -12.50 -5.11
CA ASP A 308 22.06 -11.37 -5.95
C ASP A 308 21.91 -11.73 -7.43
N VAL A 309 20.70 -11.50 -7.95
CA VAL A 309 20.32 -11.85 -9.32
C VAL A 309 19.80 -10.60 -10.04
N ASP A 310 20.24 -10.40 -11.29
CA ASP A 310 19.68 -9.39 -12.19
C ASP A 310 18.29 -9.85 -12.66
N TYR A 311 17.24 -9.25 -12.10
CA TYR A 311 15.87 -9.69 -12.37
C TYR A 311 15.14 -8.77 -13.33
N LEU A 312 14.47 -9.40 -14.29
CA LEU A 312 13.55 -8.74 -15.22
C LEU A 312 12.19 -9.44 -15.17
N SER A 313 11.14 -8.66 -14.90
CA SER A 313 9.76 -9.13 -15.02
C SER A 313 9.49 -9.51 -16.47
N THR A 314 9.02 -10.73 -16.73
CA THR A 314 8.79 -11.27 -18.08
C THR A 314 7.97 -10.32 -18.98
N TYR A 315 7.01 -9.60 -18.41
CA TYR A 315 6.12 -8.70 -19.15
C TYR A 315 6.61 -7.25 -19.26
N CYS A 316 7.75 -6.89 -18.65
CA CYS A 316 8.26 -5.51 -18.65
C CYS A 316 9.44 -5.28 -19.60
N ILE A 317 9.73 -6.26 -20.46
CA ILE A 317 10.93 -6.26 -21.32
C ILE A 317 10.65 -5.70 -22.71
N LEU A 318 9.44 -5.94 -23.22
CA LEU A 318 9.05 -5.64 -24.59
C LEU A 318 8.12 -4.44 -24.62
N LYS A 319 8.20 -3.65 -25.70
CA LYS A 319 7.16 -2.65 -25.99
C LYS A 319 5.87 -3.36 -26.40
N ASP A 320 4.71 -2.77 -26.13
CA ASP A 320 3.42 -3.41 -26.40
C ASP A 320 3.23 -3.83 -27.87
N SER A 321 3.69 -3.01 -28.82
CA SER A 321 3.62 -3.33 -30.25
C SER A 321 4.53 -4.50 -30.62
N GLU A 322 5.76 -4.51 -30.12
CA GLU A 322 6.71 -5.61 -30.31
C GLU A 322 6.17 -6.90 -29.71
N TYR A 323 5.59 -6.80 -28.51
CA TYR A 323 4.99 -7.93 -27.81
C TYR A 323 3.85 -8.57 -28.61
N TYR A 324 2.93 -7.76 -29.15
CA TYR A 324 1.83 -8.26 -29.98
C TYR A 324 2.32 -9.00 -31.23
N GLU A 325 3.34 -8.48 -31.92
CA GLU A 325 3.94 -9.14 -33.09
C GLU A 325 4.64 -10.47 -32.73
N ILE A 326 5.35 -10.50 -31.60
CA ILE A 326 5.99 -11.73 -31.09
C ILE A 326 4.96 -12.80 -30.79
N LEU A 327 3.85 -12.44 -30.14
CA LEU A 327 2.76 -13.38 -29.87
C LEU A 327 2.21 -13.97 -31.17
N LYS A 328 1.94 -13.14 -32.19
CA LYS A 328 1.43 -13.61 -33.49
C LYS A 328 2.42 -14.53 -34.21
N LYS A 329 3.71 -14.16 -34.20
CA LYS A 329 4.80 -14.94 -34.80
C LYS A 329 4.93 -16.30 -34.11
N ASN A 330 5.06 -16.31 -32.79
CA ASN A 330 5.39 -17.52 -32.04
C ASN A 330 4.18 -18.42 -31.80
N TYR A 331 2.94 -17.90 -31.78
CA TYR A 331 1.73 -18.72 -31.72
C TYR A 331 1.68 -19.77 -32.85
N LYS A 332 2.09 -19.39 -34.07
CA LYS A 332 2.12 -20.30 -35.23
C LYS A 332 3.16 -21.41 -35.09
N ARG A 333 4.23 -21.18 -34.31
CA ARG A 333 5.34 -22.13 -34.10
C ARG A 333 5.02 -23.14 -32.99
N LEU A 334 4.11 -22.79 -32.09
CA LEU A 334 3.75 -23.57 -30.91
C LEU A 334 2.57 -24.53 -31.19
N SER A 335 2.75 -25.42 -32.17
CA SER A 335 1.71 -26.37 -32.58
C SER A 335 1.49 -27.51 -31.57
N HIS A 336 2.50 -27.89 -30.80
CA HIS A 336 2.47 -29.08 -29.92
C HIS A 336 2.43 -28.75 -28.41
N ILE A 337 1.99 -27.55 -28.04
CA ILE A 337 1.68 -27.23 -26.64
C ILE A 337 0.19 -27.46 -26.34
N SER A 338 -0.15 -27.53 -25.06
CA SER A 338 -1.51 -27.79 -24.57
C SER A 338 -2.55 -26.78 -25.06
N SER A 339 -3.80 -27.22 -25.14
CA SER A 339 -4.93 -26.36 -25.51
C SER A 339 -5.09 -25.18 -24.55
N CYS A 340 -4.89 -25.39 -23.25
CA CYS A 340 -4.93 -24.33 -22.24
C CYS A 340 -3.84 -23.26 -22.48
N GLN A 341 -2.61 -23.64 -22.78
CA GLN A 341 -1.55 -22.68 -23.12
C GLN A 341 -1.87 -21.90 -24.40
N LYS A 342 -2.40 -22.56 -25.43
CA LYS A 342 -2.83 -21.88 -26.67
C LYS A 342 -3.96 -20.88 -26.41
N ALA A 343 -4.97 -21.27 -25.63
CA ALA A 343 -6.07 -20.38 -25.22
C ALA A 343 -5.55 -19.19 -24.40
N PHE A 344 -4.55 -19.41 -23.55
CA PHE A 344 -3.88 -18.35 -22.79
C PHE A 344 -3.12 -17.36 -23.68
N ILE A 345 -2.41 -17.84 -24.71
CA ILE A 345 -1.76 -16.98 -25.72
C ILE A 345 -2.80 -16.20 -26.54
N LEU A 346 -3.90 -16.83 -26.95
CA LEU A 346 -4.98 -16.16 -27.68
C LEU A 346 -5.63 -15.05 -26.85
N PHE A 347 -5.79 -15.25 -25.55
CA PHE A 347 -6.24 -14.19 -24.65
C PHE A 347 -5.24 -13.04 -24.55
N HIS A 348 -3.94 -13.34 -24.59
CA HIS A 348 -2.90 -12.31 -24.70
C HIS A 348 -2.99 -11.52 -26.00
N LEU A 349 -3.18 -12.22 -27.13
CA LEU A 349 -3.39 -11.59 -28.44
C LEU A 349 -4.62 -10.69 -28.45
N PHE A 350 -5.73 -11.14 -27.87
CA PHE A 350 -6.94 -10.32 -27.70
C PHE A 350 -6.64 -9.04 -26.90
N TRP A 351 -6.05 -9.18 -25.72
CA TRP A 351 -5.84 -8.04 -24.82
C TRP A 351 -4.87 -7.01 -25.42
N CYS A 352 -3.72 -7.47 -25.93
CA CYS A 352 -2.73 -6.59 -26.56
C CYS A 352 -3.26 -6.01 -27.87
N GLY A 353 -3.95 -6.79 -28.70
CA GLY A 353 -4.57 -6.30 -29.92
C GLY A 353 -5.58 -5.19 -29.66
N ARG A 354 -6.36 -5.29 -28.58
CA ARG A 354 -7.29 -4.23 -28.15
C ARG A 354 -6.57 -2.92 -27.86
N GLU A 355 -5.48 -2.96 -27.11
CA GLU A 355 -4.68 -1.76 -26.81
C GLU A 355 -4.00 -1.18 -28.08
N MET A 356 -3.75 -2.02 -29.09
CA MET A 356 -3.20 -1.61 -30.39
C MET A 356 -4.26 -1.20 -31.42
N ASN A 357 -5.54 -1.12 -31.04
CA ASN A 357 -6.68 -0.82 -31.93
C ASN A 357 -6.87 -1.82 -33.10
N GLU A 358 -6.62 -3.10 -32.87
CA GLU A 358 -6.90 -4.17 -33.84
C GLU A 358 -8.41 -4.28 -34.13
N GLY A 359 -8.76 -4.73 -35.34
CA GLY A 359 -10.15 -4.85 -35.77
C GLY A 359 -11.00 -5.75 -34.86
N CYS A 360 -12.22 -5.31 -34.52
CA CYS A 360 -13.15 -6.03 -33.63
C CYS A 360 -13.39 -7.49 -34.06
N GLU A 361 -13.48 -7.75 -35.37
CA GLU A 361 -13.65 -9.11 -35.92
C GLU A 361 -12.45 -10.01 -35.61
N ILE A 362 -11.22 -9.48 -35.74
CA ILE A 362 -9.98 -10.20 -35.42
C ILE A 362 -9.93 -10.47 -33.91
N LEU A 363 -10.24 -9.47 -33.09
CA LEU A 363 -10.28 -9.61 -31.63
C LEU A 363 -11.27 -10.68 -31.17
N CYS A 364 -12.49 -10.67 -31.73
CA CYS A 364 -13.48 -11.71 -31.45
C CYS A 364 -13.01 -13.08 -31.92
N SER A 365 -12.32 -13.17 -33.06
CA SER A 365 -11.78 -14.44 -33.57
C SER A 365 -10.74 -15.07 -32.64
N TYR A 366 -9.93 -14.27 -31.93
CA TYR A 366 -9.00 -14.79 -30.93
C TYR A 366 -9.75 -15.42 -29.75
N LEU A 367 -10.82 -14.76 -29.28
CA LEU A 367 -11.63 -15.25 -28.18
C LEU A 367 -12.45 -16.50 -28.57
N ASP A 368 -12.96 -16.56 -29.80
CA ASP A 368 -13.65 -17.73 -30.32
C ASP A 368 -12.73 -18.94 -30.39
N LYS A 369 -11.51 -18.77 -30.93
CA LYS A 369 -10.49 -19.83 -30.90
C LYS A 369 -10.09 -20.23 -29.48
N ALA A 370 -10.04 -19.27 -28.55
CA ALA A 370 -9.74 -19.59 -27.15
C ALA A 370 -10.87 -20.45 -26.53
N LEU A 371 -12.13 -20.19 -26.89
CA LEU A 371 -13.28 -21.00 -26.48
C LEU A 371 -13.32 -22.38 -27.14
N GLU A 372 -12.83 -22.53 -28.37
CA GLU A 372 -12.67 -23.84 -28.99
C GLU A 372 -11.66 -24.71 -28.22
N LEU A 373 -10.65 -24.08 -27.60
CA LEU A 373 -9.56 -24.74 -26.88
C LEU A 373 -9.81 -24.92 -25.37
N ASP A 374 -10.57 -24.03 -24.72
CA ASP A 374 -10.95 -24.06 -23.30
C ASP A 374 -12.40 -23.56 -23.14
N PHE A 375 -13.33 -24.40 -23.57
CA PHE A 375 -14.76 -24.06 -23.70
C PHE A 375 -15.43 -23.66 -22.38
N ASP A 376 -14.97 -24.23 -21.27
CA ASP A 376 -15.55 -24.01 -19.94
C ASP A 376 -15.12 -22.67 -19.31
N ASN A 377 -14.23 -21.93 -19.96
CA ASN A 377 -13.70 -20.67 -19.48
C ASN A 377 -14.54 -19.47 -19.96
N ASP A 378 -15.60 -19.17 -19.21
CA ASP A 378 -16.54 -18.08 -19.52
C ASP A 378 -15.89 -16.68 -19.53
N LYS A 379 -14.64 -16.54 -19.08
CA LYS A 379 -13.83 -15.32 -19.25
C LYS A 379 -13.82 -14.85 -20.69
N TYR A 380 -13.65 -15.77 -21.64
CA TYR A 380 -13.57 -15.44 -23.05
C TYR A 380 -14.92 -14.94 -23.58
N ARG A 381 -16.03 -15.52 -23.12
CA ARG A 381 -17.39 -15.04 -23.45
C ARG A 381 -17.62 -13.63 -22.91
N ILE A 382 -17.24 -13.39 -21.66
CA ILE A 382 -17.36 -12.08 -21.00
C ILE A 382 -16.58 -11.01 -21.79
N TYR A 383 -15.32 -11.29 -22.12
CA TYR A 383 -14.51 -10.33 -22.87
C TYR A 383 -14.92 -10.19 -24.35
N LYS A 384 -15.59 -11.20 -24.93
CA LYS A 384 -16.16 -11.09 -26.29
C LYS A 384 -17.34 -10.14 -26.30
N VAL A 385 -18.26 -10.26 -25.35
CA VAL A 385 -19.36 -9.29 -25.18
C VAL A 385 -18.81 -7.89 -24.95
N PHE A 386 -17.82 -7.76 -24.06
CA PHE A 386 -17.14 -6.48 -23.81
C PHE A 386 -16.56 -5.86 -25.08
N CYS A 387 -15.83 -6.65 -25.89
CA CYS A 387 -15.24 -6.19 -27.15
C CYS A 387 -16.30 -5.68 -28.14
N LEU A 388 -17.40 -6.42 -28.29
CA LEU A 388 -18.51 -6.03 -29.17
C LEU A 388 -19.16 -4.72 -28.71
N LEU A 389 -19.41 -4.56 -27.40
CA LEU A 389 -20.01 -3.34 -26.85
C LEU A 389 -19.09 -2.12 -26.96
N GLU A 390 -17.79 -2.27 -26.69
CA GLU A 390 -16.80 -1.20 -26.87
C GLU A 390 -16.74 -0.72 -28.33
N ASN A 391 -16.85 -1.67 -29.28
CA ASN A 391 -16.81 -1.39 -30.72
C ASN A 391 -18.19 -1.07 -31.34
N LYS A 392 -19.21 -0.79 -30.52
CA LYS A 392 -20.57 -0.44 -30.95
C LYS A 392 -21.26 -1.49 -31.84
N LYS A 393 -20.89 -2.77 -31.70
CA LYS A 393 -21.52 -3.91 -32.39
C LYS A 393 -22.64 -4.50 -31.51
N ILE A 394 -23.66 -3.68 -31.24
CA ILE A 394 -24.63 -3.95 -30.16
C ILE A 394 -25.55 -5.11 -30.50
N GLU A 395 -25.99 -5.21 -31.74
CA GLU A 395 -26.85 -6.30 -32.23
C GLU A 395 -26.15 -7.66 -32.11
N LEU A 396 -24.85 -7.71 -32.45
CA LEU A 396 -24.05 -8.93 -32.30
C LEU A 396 -23.85 -9.30 -30.82
N ALA A 397 -23.63 -8.31 -29.95
CA ALA A 397 -23.51 -8.54 -28.51
C ALA A 397 -24.82 -9.10 -27.93
N GLU A 398 -25.95 -8.53 -28.34
CA GLU A 398 -27.29 -8.96 -27.93
C GLU A 398 -27.58 -10.40 -28.37
N MET A 399 -27.32 -10.72 -29.65
CA MET A 399 -27.49 -12.08 -30.18
C MET A 399 -26.58 -13.08 -29.46
N TYR A 400 -25.33 -12.70 -29.16
CA TYR A 400 -24.40 -13.59 -28.48
C TYR A 400 -24.81 -13.83 -27.01
N LEU A 401 -25.27 -12.78 -26.31
CA LEU A 401 -25.80 -12.90 -24.96
C LEU A 401 -27.05 -13.77 -24.89
N ARG A 402 -27.93 -13.71 -25.90
CA ARG A 402 -29.10 -14.59 -26.00
C ARG A 402 -28.70 -16.06 -25.90
N GLU A 403 -27.71 -16.47 -26.69
CA GLU A 403 -27.23 -17.85 -26.74
C GLU A 403 -26.55 -18.25 -25.42
N ILE A 404 -25.76 -17.35 -24.82
CA ILE A 404 -25.15 -17.58 -23.50
C ILE A 404 -26.23 -17.80 -22.44
N LEU A 405 -27.25 -16.94 -22.39
CA LEU A 405 -28.32 -17.01 -21.40
C LEU A 405 -29.26 -18.20 -21.62
N LEU A 406 -29.29 -18.78 -22.82
CA LEU A 406 -30.05 -20.01 -23.10
C LEU A 406 -29.36 -21.26 -22.55
N HIS A 407 -28.02 -21.28 -22.52
CA HIS A 407 -27.27 -22.52 -22.33
C HIS A 407 -26.26 -22.50 -21.17
N ARG A 408 -25.83 -21.32 -20.71
CA ARG A 408 -24.73 -21.14 -19.73
C ARG A 408 -24.93 -19.92 -18.82
N GLU A 409 -26.18 -19.56 -18.51
CA GLU A 409 -26.48 -18.37 -17.70
C GLU A 409 -25.76 -18.39 -16.34
N GLU A 410 -25.87 -19.50 -15.61
CA GLU A 410 -25.34 -19.62 -14.25
C GLU A 410 -23.81 -19.44 -14.22
N GLN A 411 -23.08 -20.13 -15.10
CA GLN A 411 -21.62 -20.08 -15.17
C GLN A 411 -21.14 -18.68 -15.60
N PHE A 412 -21.81 -18.08 -16.59
CA PHE A 412 -21.47 -16.75 -17.08
C PHE A 412 -21.70 -15.67 -16.01
N VAL A 413 -22.90 -15.64 -15.41
CA VAL A 413 -23.29 -14.59 -14.45
C VAL A 413 -22.49 -14.73 -13.15
N SER A 414 -22.29 -15.95 -12.65
CA SER A 414 -21.49 -16.19 -11.45
C SER A 414 -20.04 -15.71 -11.61
N LEU A 415 -19.42 -15.98 -12.77
CA LEU A 415 -18.06 -15.51 -13.05
C LEU A 415 -18.00 -14.00 -13.24
N LEU A 416 -18.96 -13.40 -13.96
CA LEU A 416 -19.04 -11.96 -14.20
C LEU A 416 -19.12 -11.16 -12.89
N MET A 417 -19.82 -11.70 -11.88
CA MET A 417 -19.96 -11.09 -10.54
C MET A 417 -18.85 -11.49 -9.56
N TYR A 418 -17.96 -12.39 -9.96
CA TYR A 418 -16.93 -12.90 -9.07
C TYR A 418 -15.89 -11.81 -8.75
N LYS A 419 -15.64 -11.61 -7.45
CA LYS A 419 -14.64 -10.69 -6.92
C LYS A 419 -13.75 -11.42 -5.93
N ASN A 420 -12.44 -11.28 -6.10
CA ASN A 420 -11.44 -11.86 -5.20
C ASN A 420 -10.32 -10.85 -4.89
N PHE A 421 -9.25 -11.33 -4.26
CA PHE A 421 -8.07 -10.51 -3.94
C PHE A 421 -7.31 -10.00 -5.17
N ALA A 422 -7.46 -10.66 -6.32
CA ALA A 422 -6.83 -10.28 -7.58
C ALA A 422 -7.65 -9.20 -8.32
N GLY A 423 -8.93 -9.03 -7.99
CA GLY A 423 -9.82 -7.98 -8.52
C GLY A 423 -11.21 -8.50 -8.93
N SER A 424 -11.78 -7.92 -9.99
CA SER A 424 -13.12 -8.24 -10.51
C SER A 424 -13.28 -7.85 -11.98
N PHE A 425 -14.41 -8.22 -12.60
CA PHE A 425 -14.79 -7.82 -13.96
C PHE A 425 -15.45 -6.43 -14.04
N GLN A 426 -15.37 -5.58 -13.01
CA GLN A 426 -16.03 -4.26 -13.00
C GLN A 426 -15.76 -3.40 -14.25
N GLU A 427 -14.59 -3.53 -14.85
CA GLU A 427 -14.20 -2.85 -16.10
C GLU A 427 -15.15 -3.11 -17.28
N VAL A 428 -15.84 -4.25 -17.32
CA VAL A 428 -16.77 -4.58 -18.42
C VAL A 428 -18.19 -4.08 -18.18
N PHE A 429 -18.54 -3.67 -16.95
CA PHE A 429 -19.93 -3.38 -16.55
C PHE A 429 -20.52 -2.18 -17.29
N ASN A 430 -19.70 -1.16 -17.55
CA ASN A 430 -20.15 0.10 -18.16
C ASN A 430 -20.77 -0.12 -19.55
N GLY A 431 -20.29 -1.10 -20.31
CA GLY A 431 -20.88 -1.47 -21.61
C GLY A 431 -22.35 -1.85 -21.48
N TYR A 432 -22.68 -2.71 -20.50
CA TYR A 432 -24.05 -3.15 -20.26
C TYR A 432 -24.97 -1.99 -19.87
N TYR A 433 -24.53 -1.14 -18.94
CA TYR A 433 -25.31 0.02 -18.49
C TYR A 433 -25.60 1.01 -19.61
N LYS A 434 -24.60 1.25 -20.47
CA LYS A 434 -24.69 2.23 -21.55
C LYS A 434 -25.69 1.83 -22.63
N TYR A 435 -25.77 0.53 -22.96
CA TYR A 435 -26.60 0.05 -24.07
C TYR A 435 -27.89 -0.66 -23.63
N ALA A 436 -28.15 -0.77 -22.32
CA ALA A 436 -29.40 -1.30 -21.80
C ALA A 436 -30.60 -0.46 -22.30
N SER A 437 -31.50 -1.11 -23.03
CA SER A 437 -32.73 -0.54 -23.60
C SER A 437 -33.71 -1.65 -23.97
N GLU A 438 -34.97 -1.30 -24.24
CA GLU A 438 -36.01 -2.25 -24.66
C GLU A 438 -35.67 -2.99 -25.97
N ASN A 439 -34.86 -2.39 -26.83
CA ASN A 439 -34.38 -2.99 -28.07
C ASN A 439 -33.31 -4.08 -27.83
N PHE A 440 -32.69 -4.07 -26.64
CA PHE A 440 -31.61 -4.98 -26.25
C PHE A 440 -31.93 -5.63 -24.89
N PRO A 441 -32.95 -6.51 -24.83
CA PRO A 441 -33.41 -7.11 -23.59
C PRO A 441 -32.36 -7.98 -22.87
N TYR A 442 -31.47 -8.70 -23.57
CA TYR A 442 -30.45 -9.54 -22.95
C TYR A 442 -29.30 -8.72 -22.35
N ILE A 443 -28.86 -7.64 -23.03
CA ILE A 443 -27.94 -6.65 -22.44
C ILE A 443 -28.58 -6.03 -21.20
N SER A 444 -29.84 -5.63 -21.28
CA SER A 444 -30.59 -5.04 -20.17
C SER A 444 -30.75 -5.99 -18.99
N TYR A 445 -30.93 -7.28 -19.27
CA TYR A 445 -31.01 -8.33 -18.28
C TYR A 445 -29.72 -8.46 -17.46
N ILE A 446 -28.56 -8.47 -18.13
CA ILE A 446 -27.27 -8.48 -17.45
C ILE A 446 -27.06 -7.18 -16.67
N ALA A 447 -27.41 -6.02 -17.25
CA ALA A 447 -27.33 -4.73 -16.55
C ALA A 447 -28.17 -4.73 -15.25
N PHE A 448 -29.37 -5.30 -15.28
CA PHE A 448 -30.21 -5.52 -14.10
C PHE A 448 -29.49 -6.37 -13.05
N LYS A 449 -28.99 -7.55 -13.43
CA LYS A 449 -28.28 -8.47 -12.53
C LYS A 449 -27.07 -7.79 -11.88
N LEU A 450 -26.29 -7.03 -12.65
CA LEU A 450 -25.14 -6.27 -12.14
C LEU A 450 -25.54 -5.18 -11.15
N LYS A 451 -26.65 -4.47 -11.38
CA LYS A 451 -27.16 -3.47 -10.42
C LYS A 451 -27.67 -4.06 -9.12
N VAL A 452 -28.26 -5.26 -9.18
CA VAL A 452 -28.58 -6.03 -7.95
C VAL A 452 -27.30 -6.37 -7.19
N TYR A 453 -26.27 -6.87 -7.88
CA TYR A 453 -24.97 -7.17 -7.27
C TYR A 453 -24.30 -5.93 -6.63
N GLU A 454 -24.46 -4.75 -7.23
CA GLU A 454 -23.97 -3.47 -6.70
C GLU A 454 -24.84 -2.91 -5.54
N ASN A 455 -25.95 -3.56 -5.19
CA ASN A 455 -26.98 -3.06 -4.26
C ASN A 455 -27.67 -1.75 -4.70
N ASP A 456 -27.68 -1.47 -6.01
CA ASP A 456 -28.37 -0.33 -6.61
C ASP A 456 -29.73 -0.77 -7.18
N TYR A 457 -30.68 -1.01 -6.27
CA TYR A 457 -32.02 -1.55 -6.60
C TYR A 457 -32.85 -0.60 -7.47
N LEU A 458 -32.65 0.72 -7.37
CA LEU A 458 -33.39 1.69 -8.20
C LEU A 458 -33.00 1.57 -9.67
N SER A 459 -31.69 1.54 -9.97
CA SER A 459 -31.20 1.32 -11.33
C SER A 459 -31.53 -0.09 -11.82
N ALA A 460 -31.51 -1.09 -10.93
CA ALA A 460 -31.89 -2.46 -11.26
C ALA A 460 -33.32 -2.53 -11.81
N VAL A 461 -34.30 -1.90 -11.17
CA VAL A 461 -35.69 -1.89 -11.64
C VAL A 461 -35.84 -1.18 -12.99
N LYS A 462 -35.08 -0.11 -13.24
CA LYS A 462 -35.06 0.54 -14.54
C LYS A 462 -34.64 -0.44 -15.65
N PHE A 463 -33.52 -1.14 -15.46
CA PHE A 463 -33.02 -2.09 -16.45
C PHE A 463 -33.89 -3.33 -16.58
N LEU A 464 -34.56 -3.74 -15.50
CA LEU A 464 -35.52 -4.84 -15.54
C LEU A 464 -36.67 -4.53 -16.50
N LYS A 465 -37.22 -3.30 -16.47
CA LYS A 465 -38.29 -2.90 -17.41
C LYS A 465 -37.87 -3.11 -18.87
N TYR A 466 -36.62 -2.77 -19.20
CA TYR A 466 -36.06 -2.97 -20.54
C TYR A 466 -35.89 -4.45 -20.91
N ALA A 467 -35.59 -5.32 -19.93
CA ALA A 467 -35.41 -6.74 -20.15
C ALA A 467 -36.73 -7.54 -20.33
N THR A 468 -37.87 -6.98 -19.92
CA THR A 468 -39.16 -7.70 -19.76
C THR A 468 -40.10 -7.75 -20.97
N THR A 469 -39.63 -7.50 -22.19
CA THR A 469 -40.47 -7.62 -23.40
C THR A 469 -40.89 -9.08 -23.71
N ASP A 470 -40.22 -10.09 -23.14
CA ASP A 470 -40.66 -11.49 -23.17
C ASP A 470 -41.11 -11.98 -21.78
N LYS A 471 -42.41 -11.86 -21.50
CA LYS A 471 -43.05 -12.11 -20.19
C LYS A 471 -42.92 -13.55 -19.65
N LYS A 472 -42.41 -14.50 -20.42
CA LYS A 472 -42.31 -15.93 -20.04
C LYS A 472 -41.13 -16.27 -19.12
N ARG A 473 -40.13 -15.39 -18.95
CA ARG A 473 -38.88 -15.66 -18.21
C ARG A 473 -38.80 -15.13 -16.77
N LEU A 474 -39.92 -14.73 -16.17
CA LEU A 474 -39.96 -14.17 -14.80
C LEU A 474 -39.85 -15.29 -13.73
N THR A 475 -38.75 -15.37 -12.97
CA THR A 475 -38.59 -16.31 -11.82
C THR A 475 -39.08 -15.70 -10.48
N GLU A 476 -38.99 -16.43 -9.37
CA GLU A 476 -39.45 -15.98 -8.03
C GLU A 476 -38.61 -14.85 -7.42
N ASP A 477 -37.29 -14.82 -7.65
CA ASP A 477 -36.41 -13.72 -7.20
C ASP A 477 -36.83 -12.36 -7.78
N TYR A 478 -37.45 -12.37 -8.98
CA TYR A 478 -37.94 -11.18 -9.67
C TYR A 478 -39.17 -10.57 -8.99
N LYS A 479 -40.04 -11.40 -8.38
CA LYS A 479 -41.20 -10.92 -7.63
C LYS A 479 -40.76 -10.24 -6.33
N LEU A 480 -39.76 -10.79 -5.66
CA LEU A 480 -39.21 -10.24 -4.42
C LEU A 480 -38.55 -8.87 -4.66
N ILE A 481 -37.80 -8.69 -5.75
CA ILE A 481 -37.16 -7.41 -6.07
C ILE A 481 -38.18 -6.32 -6.41
N LEU A 482 -39.27 -6.65 -7.12
CA LEU A 482 -40.37 -5.71 -7.37
C LEU A 482 -41.05 -5.30 -6.05
N GLN A 483 -41.28 -6.23 -5.14
CA GLN A 483 -41.82 -5.94 -3.81
C GLN A 483 -40.88 -5.04 -2.98
N VAL A 484 -39.58 -5.29 -3.01
CA VAL A 484 -38.57 -4.45 -2.32
C VAL A 484 -38.53 -3.04 -2.92
N TYR A 485 -38.64 -2.92 -4.24
CA TYR A 485 -38.71 -1.62 -4.91
C TYR A 485 -39.97 -0.84 -4.53
N ASP A 486 -41.13 -1.47 -4.52
CA ASP A 486 -42.39 -0.82 -4.11
C ASP A 486 -42.30 -0.33 -2.65
N GLN A 487 -41.75 -1.17 -1.75
CA GLN A 487 -41.49 -0.78 -0.35
C GLN A 487 -40.48 0.37 -0.20
N LEU A 488 -39.43 0.41 -1.03
CA LEU A 488 -38.44 1.49 -1.02
C LEU A 488 -39.02 2.80 -1.58
N ASN A 489 -39.83 2.72 -2.64
CA ASN A 489 -40.54 3.87 -3.18
C ASN A 489 -41.53 4.46 -2.17
N ASP A 490 -42.27 3.62 -1.45
CA ASP A 490 -43.17 4.07 -0.40
C ASP A 490 -42.43 4.79 0.73
N LYS A 491 -41.25 4.27 1.13
CA LYS A 491 -40.39 4.93 2.14
C LYS A 491 -39.78 6.25 1.66
N ILE A 492 -39.40 6.35 0.39
CA ILE A 492 -38.89 7.59 -0.20
C ILE A 492 -40.00 8.65 -0.23
N LYS A 493 -41.21 8.25 -0.64
CA LYS A 493 -42.39 9.11 -0.69
C LYS A 493 -42.80 9.62 0.68
N LEU A 494 -42.81 8.74 1.69
CA LEU A 494 -43.04 9.10 3.10
C LEU A 494 -42.03 10.16 3.61
N LYS A 495 -40.74 9.99 3.31
CA LYS A 495 -39.70 10.95 3.71
C LYS A 495 -39.81 12.29 2.98
N GLU A 496 -40.26 12.31 1.73
CA GLU A 496 -40.51 13.56 1.00
C GLU A 496 -41.71 14.31 1.56
N ASP A 497 -42.76 13.61 1.96
CA ASP A 497 -43.94 14.20 2.57
C ASP A 497 -43.66 14.72 3.99
N GLU A 498 -42.91 13.98 4.82
CA GLU A 498 -42.38 14.47 6.11
C GLU A 498 -41.55 15.75 5.93
N LYS A 499 -40.71 15.80 4.88
CA LYS A 499 -39.87 16.97 4.60
C LYS A 499 -40.71 18.19 4.19
N LYS A 500 -41.79 18.00 3.42
CA LYS A 500 -42.74 19.08 3.06
C LYS A 500 -43.48 19.60 4.29
N GLU A 501 -43.88 18.71 5.20
CA GLU A 501 -44.56 19.08 6.45
C GLU A 501 -43.64 19.87 7.39
N VAL A 502 -42.37 19.47 7.51
CA VAL A 502 -41.37 20.20 8.29
C VAL A 502 -41.08 21.58 7.70
N ILE A 503 -41.08 21.73 6.37
CA ILE A 503 -40.88 23.04 5.72
C ILE A 503 -42.09 23.95 6.00
N LYS A 504 -43.31 23.44 5.84
CA LYS A 504 -44.53 24.19 6.14
C LYS A 504 -44.58 24.68 7.59
N ASN A 505 -44.25 23.81 8.55
CA ASN A 505 -44.21 24.17 9.97
C ASN A 505 -43.15 25.25 10.28
N LYS A 506 -42.04 25.27 9.53
CA LYS A 506 -41.02 26.32 9.67
C LYS A 506 -41.46 27.64 9.07
N ASP A 507 -42.16 27.63 7.94
CA ASP A 507 -42.69 28.84 7.31
C ASP A 507 -43.78 29.50 8.19
N ASP A 508 -44.66 28.69 8.80
CA ASP A 508 -45.66 29.17 9.76
C ASP A 508 -45.00 29.77 11.03
N LEU A 509 -43.91 29.16 11.51
CA LEU A 509 -43.14 29.68 12.64
C LEU A 509 -42.43 30.99 12.29
N ILE A 510 -41.85 31.11 11.09
CA ILE A 510 -41.19 32.34 10.61
C ILE A 510 -42.21 33.46 10.45
N ALA A 511 -43.42 33.18 9.94
CA ALA A 511 -44.49 34.17 9.83
C ALA A 511 -44.95 34.69 11.21
N SER A 512 -45.13 33.77 12.17
CA SER A 512 -45.48 34.11 13.56
C SER A 512 -44.39 34.95 14.24
N GLN A 513 -43.12 34.54 14.12
CA GLN A 513 -41.98 35.28 14.67
C GLN A 513 -41.81 36.65 14.00
N SER A 514 -42.09 36.77 12.70
CA SER A 514 -42.01 38.04 11.98
C SER A 514 -43.08 39.02 12.46
N GLN A 515 -44.32 38.56 12.70
CA GLN A 515 -45.36 39.38 13.32
C GLN A 515 -44.98 39.82 14.73
N GLN A 516 -44.42 38.92 15.54
CA GLN A 516 -43.97 39.24 16.89
C GLN A 516 -42.79 40.22 16.91
N ILE A 517 -41.84 40.10 15.98
CA ILE A 517 -40.75 41.08 15.81
C ILE A 517 -41.31 42.44 15.38
N GLN A 518 -42.33 42.46 14.53
CA GLN A 518 -42.95 43.71 14.08
C GLN A 518 -43.69 44.40 15.23
N SER A 519 -44.43 43.67 16.06
CA SER A 519 -45.06 44.21 17.27
C SER A 519 -44.03 44.70 18.28
N LEU A 520 -42.98 43.91 18.54
CA LEU A 520 -41.87 44.28 19.44
C LEU A 520 -41.11 45.51 18.95
N ASN A 521 -40.97 45.70 17.63
CA ASN A 521 -40.32 46.90 17.08
C ASN A 521 -41.17 48.16 17.23
N VAL A 522 -42.50 48.03 17.13
CA VAL A 522 -43.42 49.13 17.45
C VAL A 522 -43.35 49.47 18.94
N GLU A 523 -43.39 48.45 19.79
CA GLU A 523 -43.28 48.59 21.25
C GLU A 523 -41.93 49.20 21.66
N LYS A 524 -40.83 48.75 21.04
CA LYS A 524 -39.49 49.32 21.23
C LYS A 524 -39.44 50.80 20.86
N LYS A 525 -40.12 51.23 19.79
CA LYS A 525 -40.18 52.66 19.44
C LYS A 525 -40.94 53.47 20.49
N ILE A 526 -42.04 52.92 21.02
CA ILE A 526 -42.81 53.54 22.11
C ILE A 526 -41.96 53.62 23.38
N PHE A 527 -41.31 52.52 23.79
CA PHE A 527 -40.42 52.50 24.93
C PHE A 527 -39.21 53.40 24.74
N GLN A 528 -38.65 53.53 23.54
CA GLN A 528 -37.54 54.44 23.29
C GLN A 528 -37.97 55.90 23.46
N ALA A 529 -39.18 56.25 23.01
CA ALA A 529 -39.75 57.58 23.23
C ALA A 529 -39.99 57.84 24.73
N GLN A 530 -40.51 56.86 25.46
CA GLN A 530 -40.69 56.93 26.91
C GLN A 530 -39.35 57.01 27.66
N ILE A 531 -38.34 56.23 27.27
CA ILE A 531 -36.98 56.27 27.83
C ILE A 531 -36.36 57.63 27.60
N ASN A 532 -36.48 58.22 26.41
CA ASN A 532 -35.93 59.54 26.15
C ASN A 532 -36.62 60.62 27.02
N ASN A 533 -37.92 60.47 27.27
CA ASN A 533 -38.68 61.37 28.13
C ASN A 533 -38.32 61.18 29.61
N LEU A 534 -38.28 59.94 30.09
CA LEU A 534 -37.84 59.57 31.44
C LEU A 534 -36.37 59.94 31.68
N GLN A 535 -35.48 59.81 30.70
CA GLN A 535 -34.08 60.26 30.82
C GLN A 535 -33.96 61.78 30.95
N SER A 536 -34.93 62.53 30.40
CA SER A 536 -35.01 63.98 30.60
C SER A 536 -35.47 64.33 32.01
N GLU A 537 -36.40 63.56 32.60
CA GLU A 537 -36.84 63.70 34.00
C GLU A 537 -35.82 63.15 35.01
N LEU A 538 -35.17 62.02 34.72
CA LEU A 538 -34.18 61.34 35.57
C LEU A 538 -32.89 62.17 35.72
N LYS A 539 -32.53 62.95 34.70
CA LYS A 539 -31.46 63.95 34.79
C LYS A 539 -31.74 65.05 35.82
N SER A 540 -32.98 65.18 36.29
CA SER A 540 -33.40 66.20 37.25
C SER A 540 -33.62 65.72 38.69
N LEU A 541 -33.43 64.42 39.02
CA LEU A 541 -33.61 63.89 40.38
C LEU A 541 -32.43 62.99 40.83
N PRO A 542 -32.07 62.96 42.14
CA PRO A 542 -30.76 62.50 42.62
C PRO A 542 -30.64 60.97 42.74
N ILE A 543 -30.64 60.27 41.59
CA ILE A 543 -30.51 58.81 41.50
C ILE A 543 -29.05 58.34 41.37
N LYS A 544 -28.12 59.27 41.09
CA LYS A 544 -26.67 58.99 41.03
C LYS A 544 -26.08 58.37 42.30
N LYS A 545 -26.67 58.62 43.48
CA LYS A 545 -26.13 58.13 44.76
C LYS A 545 -26.34 56.62 44.94
N ILE A 546 -27.47 56.10 44.48
CA ILE A 546 -27.81 54.68 44.59
C ILE A 546 -27.06 53.85 43.53
N GLU A 547 -26.87 54.40 42.32
CA GLU A 547 -26.05 53.77 41.27
C GLU A 547 -24.58 53.62 41.68
N LEU A 548 -24.04 54.59 42.43
CA LEU A 548 -22.68 54.54 42.95
C LEU A 548 -22.50 53.40 43.97
N GLU A 549 -23.46 53.17 44.86
CA GLU A 549 -23.38 52.08 45.86
C GLU A 549 -23.45 50.68 45.23
N ILE A 550 -24.33 50.48 44.25
CA ILE A 550 -24.43 49.20 43.52
C ILE A 550 -23.14 48.94 42.73
N SER A 551 -22.60 49.97 42.06
CA SER A 551 -21.34 49.88 41.31
C SER A 551 -20.14 49.55 42.20
N ILE A 552 -20.12 50.00 43.45
CA ILE A 552 -19.06 49.69 44.42
C ILE A 552 -19.12 48.21 44.83
N LEU A 553 -20.32 47.68 45.11
CA LEU A 553 -20.49 46.26 45.48
C LEU A 553 -20.16 45.30 44.33
N GLU A 554 -20.49 45.67 43.09
CA GLU A 554 -20.15 44.89 41.89
C GLU A 554 -18.63 44.89 41.61
N GLN A 555 -17.95 46.04 41.83
CA GLN A 555 -16.49 46.12 41.77
C GLN A 555 -15.83 45.20 42.80
N ASP A 556 -16.37 45.12 44.02
CA ASP A 556 -15.77 44.34 45.09
C ASP A 556 -15.86 42.82 44.85
N LEU A 557 -16.97 42.36 44.27
CA LEU A 557 -17.15 40.98 43.82
C LEU A 557 -16.19 40.64 42.65
N PHE A 558 -16.00 41.57 41.72
CA PHE A 558 -15.05 41.44 40.61
C PHE A 558 -13.59 41.36 41.11
N ASN A 559 -13.23 42.20 42.08
CA ASN A 559 -11.89 42.23 42.67
C ASN A 559 -11.54 40.91 43.38
N LYS A 560 -12.48 40.29 44.10
CA LYS A 560 -12.28 38.97 44.75
C LYS A 560 -12.07 37.85 43.72
N LYS A 561 -12.81 37.85 42.62
CA LYS A 561 -12.63 36.88 41.51
C LYS A 561 -11.30 37.09 40.78
N LEU A 562 -10.87 38.33 40.59
CA LEU A 562 -9.59 38.68 39.98
C LEU A 562 -8.41 38.19 40.84
N LYS A 563 -8.51 38.34 42.17
CA LYS A 563 -7.48 37.89 43.13
C LYS A 563 -7.24 36.37 43.07
N ASN A 564 -8.30 35.57 42.97
CA ASN A 564 -8.18 34.11 42.81
C ASN A 564 -7.53 33.69 41.48
N LYS A 565 -7.83 34.43 40.40
CA LYS A 565 -7.23 34.19 39.08
C LYS A 565 -5.78 34.66 39.00
N GLN A 566 -5.40 35.66 39.79
CA GLN A 566 -4.01 36.13 39.93
C GLN A 566 -3.16 35.11 40.71
N LEU A 567 -3.72 34.42 41.71
CA LEU A 567 -3.00 33.42 42.50
C LEU A 567 -2.61 32.18 41.66
N THR A 568 -3.53 31.70 40.82
CA THR A 568 -3.26 30.59 39.88
C THR A 568 -2.21 30.98 38.83
N LYS A 569 -2.28 32.21 38.33
CA LYS A 569 -1.33 32.74 37.35
C LYS A 569 0.03 33.08 37.96
N ALA A 570 0.10 33.36 39.27
CA ALA A 570 1.34 33.65 39.99
C ALA A 570 2.21 32.39 40.14
N MET A 571 1.61 31.22 40.39
CA MET A 571 2.33 29.93 40.44
C MET A 571 2.95 29.56 39.08
N ASP A 572 2.23 29.78 37.98
CA ASP A 572 2.76 29.54 36.61
C ASP A 572 3.78 30.62 36.19
N MET A 573 3.60 31.88 36.61
CA MET A 573 4.57 32.95 36.37
C MET A 573 5.86 32.78 37.16
N GLU A 574 5.84 32.15 38.35
CA GLU A 574 7.04 31.89 39.15
C GLU A 574 8.03 30.98 38.40
N PHE A 575 7.53 30.00 37.64
CA PHE A 575 8.34 29.12 36.81
C PHE A 575 8.92 29.83 35.56
N ASP A 576 8.17 30.77 34.98
CA ASP A 576 8.57 31.59 33.83
C ASP A 576 9.50 32.78 34.18
N LEU A 577 9.55 33.19 35.45
CA LEU A 577 10.42 34.28 35.96
C LEU A 577 11.83 33.80 36.34
N ILE A 578 11.99 32.52 36.70
CA ILE A 578 13.29 31.94 37.10
C ILE A 578 14.24 31.84 35.89
N THR A 579 13.73 31.61 34.68
CA THR A 579 14.56 31.37 33.48
C THR A 579 15.33 32.61 32.98
N PRO A 580 14.74 33.81 32.92
CA PRO A 580 15.45 35.05 32.59
C PRO A 580 16.48 35.47 33.64
N GLU A 581 16.20 35.32 34.94
CA GLU A 581 17.16 35.65 36.01
C GLU A 581 18.39 34.75 35.98
N ILE A 582 18.25 33.45 35.73
CA ILE A 582 19.38 32.52 35.55
C ILE A 582 20.27 32.93 34.36
N ILE A 583 19.67 33.38 33.26
CA ILE A 583 20.41 33.85 32.08
C ILE A 583 21.11 35.19 32.36
N LEU A 584 20.50 36.09 33.14
CA LEU A 584 21.07 37.38 33.52
C LEU A 584 22.19 37.24 34.56
N ILE A 585 22.07 36.32 35.53
CA ILE A 585 23.12 35.99 36.51
C ILE A 585 24.34 35.39 35.79
N ASN A 586 24.14 34.46 34.87
CA ASN A 586 25.21 33.87 34.05
C ASN A 586 25.79 34.84 33.02
N SER A 587 25.08 35.94 32.73
CA SER A 587 25.59 37.00 31.86
C SER A 587 26.74 37.78 32.50
N ASN A 588 27.15 37.55 33.74
CA ASN A 588 28.39 38.14 34.27
C ASN A 588 29.67 37.51 33.69
N SER A 589 29.55 36.40 32.95
CA SER A 589 30.64 35.77 32.18
C SER A 589 30.62 36.24 30.72
N ALA A 590 31.72 36.83 30.25
CA ALA A 590 31.91 37.17 28.84
C ALA A 590 31.89 35.92 27.95
N ARG A 591 32.40 34.79 28.45
CA ARG A 591 32.38 33.50 27.73
C ARG A 591 30.96 33.00 27.49
N PHE A 592 30.10 33.05 28.51
CA PHE A 592 28.69 32.68 28.38
C PHE A 592 27.96 33.57 27.38
N ARG A 593 28.25 34.88 27.36
CA ARG A 593 27.68 35.82 26.37
C ARG A 593 28.09 35.49 24.95
N VAL A 594 29.38 35.23 24.71
CA VAL A 594 29.91 34.86 23.38
C VAL A 594 29.28 33.55 22.89
N ARG A 595 29.13 32.54 23.75
CA ARG A 595 28.46 31.27 23.40
C ARG A 595 26.96 31.42 23.14
N ASN A 596 26.33 32.42 23.76
CA ASN A 596 24.94 32.77 23.50
C ASN A 596 24.73 33.65 22.27
N HIS A 597 25.78 34.13 21.61
CA HIS A 597 25.64 34.84 20.34
C HIS A 597 25.03 33.93 19.27
N LEU A 598 24.20 34.52 18.42
CA LEU A 598 23.59 33.82 17.29
C LEU A 598 24.65 33.15 16.40
N SER A 599 25.80 33.80 16.17
CA SER A 599 26.91 33.24 15.40
C SER A 599 27.42 31.93 16.00
N TYR A 600 27.64 31.87 17.31
CA TYR A 600 28.10 30.65 17.97
C TYR A 600 27.06 29.52 17.91
N LYS A 601 25.77 29.84 18.19
CA LYS A 601 24.67 28.86 18.14
C LYS A 601 24.50 28.28 16.73
N LEU A 602 24.55 29.12 15.69
CA LEU A 602 24.45 28.68 14.29
C LEU A 602 25.69 27.89 13.84
N GLY A 603 26.90 28.34 14.20
CA GLY A 603 28.13 27.62 13.90
C GLY A 603 28.17 26.23 14.52
N GLN A 604 27.73 26.10 15.77
CA GLN A 604 27.63 24.82 16.45
C GLN A 604 26.62 23.90 15.75
N ALA A 605 25.46 24.42 15.36
CA ALA A 605 24.46 23.68 14.62
C ALA A 605 24.96 23.23 13.25
N LEU A 606 25.71 24.07 12.53
CA LEU A 606 26.34 23.71 11.26
C LEU A 606 27.34 22.57 11.42
N ILE A 607 28.19 22.60 12.45
CA ILE A 607 29.18 21.55 12.73
C ILE A 607 28.49 20.24 13.11
N VAL A 608 27.50 20.27 14.01
CA VAL A 608 26.82 19.04 14.47
C VAL A 608 26.02 18.39 13.35
N ASN A 609 25.33 19.20 12.54
CA ASN A 609 24.48 18.68 11.47
C ASN A 609 25.24 18.30 10.19
N SER A 610 26.47 18.79 9.99
CA SER A 610 27.29 18.41 8.84
C SER A 610 27.98 17.04 8.98
N LYS A 611 27.83 16.36 10.12
CA LYS A 611 28.45 15.04 10.37
C LYS A 611 27.68 13.86 9.78
N SER A 612 26.48 14.06 9.23
CA SER A 612 25.70 12.99 8.60
C SER A 612 24.83 13.51 7.46
N ILE A 613 24.53 12.63 6.50
CA ILE A 613 23.67 12.94 5.35
C ILE A 613 22.27 13.38 5.81
N LEU A 614 21.70 12.68 6.80
CA LEU A 614 20.41 13.05 7.39
C LEU A 614 20.49 14.37 8.18
N GLY A 615 21.65 14.66 8.78
CA GLY A 615 21.98 15.93 9.41
C GLY A 615 21.94 17.10 8.42
N TYR A 616 22.48 16.91 7.20
CA TYR A 616 22.41 17.90 6.12
C TYR A 616 20.97 18.18 5.67
N ILE A 617 20.12 17.15 5.59
CA ILE A 617 18.71 17.30 5.20
C ILE A 617 17.92 18.11 6.24
N ARG A 618 18.13 17.87 7.54
CA ARG A 618 17.44 18.60 8.62
C ARG A 618 18.02 20.00 8.91
N MET A 619 19.21 20.30 8.39
CA MET A 619 19.98 21.51 8.69
C MET A 619 19.20 22.82 8.45
N PRO A 620 18.43 23.00 7.35
CA PRO A 620 17.68 24.24 7.13
C PRO A 620 16.65 24.53 8.22
N PHE A 621 15.97 23.50 8.73
CA PHE A 621 14.94 23.63 9.77
C PHE A 621 15.55 23.95 11.13
N VAL A 622 16.64 23.28 11.50
CA VAL A 622 17.35 23.52 12.76
C VAL A 622 17.90 24.95 12.81
N LEU A 623 18.47 25.45 11.72
CA LEU A 623 19.00 26.82 11.65
C LEU A 623 17.89 27.87 11.72
N SER A 624 16.72 27.61 11.12
CA SER A 624 15.55 28.49 11.25
C SER A 624 15.04 28.54 12.69
N PHE A 625 14.91 27.38 13.34
CA PHE A 625 14.44 27.28 14.72
C PHE A 625 15.34 28.04 15.70
N ILE A 626 16.67 27.85 15.61
CA ILE A 626 17.65 28.53 16.47
C ILE A 626 17.57 30.06 16.33
N ARG A 627 17.36 30.57 15.10
CA ARG A 627 17.20 32.00 14.85
C ARG A 627 15.96 32.57 15.56
N ASP A 628 14.83 31.87 15.43
CA ASP A 628 13.55 32.35 15.96
C ASP A 628 13.52 32.27 17.50
N GLN A 629 14.10 31.20 18.07
CA GLN A 629 14.32 31.07 19.51
C GLN A 629 15.25 32.17 20.04
N HIS A 630 16.38 32.43 19.39
CA HIS A 630 17.31 33.48 19.80
C HIS A 630 16.67 34.88 19.75
N LYS A 631 15.83 35.16 18.74
CA LYS A 631 15.07 36.42 18.66
C LYS A 631 14.12 36.57 19.85
N THR A 632 13.46 35.48 20.23
CA THR A 632 12.52 35.42 21.36
C THR A 632 13.24 35.63 22.69
N GLU A 633 14.39 34.97 22.89
CA GLU A 633 15.27 35.16 24.06
C GLU A 633 15.73 36.62 24.18
N GLN A 634 16.16 37.26 23.09
CA GLN A 634 16.58 38.67 23.09
C GLN A 634 15.44 39.63 23.43
N CYS A 635 14.22 39.37 22.94
CA CYS A 635 13.05 40.16 23.31
C CYS A 635 12.73 40.03 24.80
N ARG A 636 12.88 38.83 25.38
CA ARG A 636 12.66 38.56 26.81
C ARG A 636 13.72 39.24 27.69
N ILE A 637 15.00 39.16 27.33
CA ILE A 637 16.10 39.83 28.05
C ILE A 637 15.93 41.36 28.00
N LYS A 638 15.59 41.93 26.83
CA LYS A 638 15.32 43.37 26.70
C LYS A 638 14.14 43.84 27.55
N LYS A 639 13.13 42.98 27.73
CA LYS A 639 11.99 43.26 28.59
C LYS A 639 12.39 43.20 30.07
N ALA A 640 13.14 42.17 30.48
CA ALA A 640 13.66 42.02 31.84
C ALA A 640 14.59 43.18 32.28
N LEU A 641 15.45 43.68 31.39
CA LEU A 641 16.33 44.84 31.66
C LEU A 641 15.56 46.16 31.77
N LYS A 642 14.43 46.30 31.05
CA LYS A 642 13.54 47.47 31.18
C LYS A 642 12.77 47.46 32.48
N GLU A 643 12.41 46.27 32.97
CA GLU A 643 11.61 46.06 34.17
C GLU A 643 12.48 46.11 35.46
N ASN A 644 13.77 45.77 35.39
CA ASN A 644 14.73 45.89 36.50
C ASN A 644 16.07 46.56 36.09
N PRO A 645 16.17 47.91 36.11
CA PRO A 645 17.36 48.64 35.68
C PRO A 645 18.62 48.42 36.54
N LYS A 646 18.46 47.88 37.76
CA LYS A 646 19.57 47.56 38.67
C LYS A 646 20.37 46.32 38.24
N LEU A 647 19.81 45.48 37.37
CA LEU A 647 20.52 44.38 36.71
C LEU A 647 21.32 44.94 35.52
N SER A 648 22.33 45.76 35.81
CA SER A 648 23.22 46.26 34.76
C SER A 648 24.10 45.13 34.25
N ILE A 649 24.00 44.81 32.96
CA ILE A 649 24.93 43.90 32.29
C ILE A 649 26.27 44.65 32.17
N PRO A 650 27.36 44.24 32.87
CA PRO A 650 28.66 44.89 32.74
C PRO A 650 29.12 44.90 31.27
N THR A 651 29.88 45.89 30.81
CA THR A 651 30.45 45.85 29.44
C THR A 651 31.28 44.58 29.26
N LEU A 652 31.36 44.03 28.04
CA LEU A 652 32.09 42.76 27.81
C LEU A 652 33.53 42.82 28.35
N GLU A 653 34.16 44.00 28.24
CA GLU A 653 35.53 44.32 28.68
C GLU A 653 35.72 44.32 30.20
N SER A 654 34.65 44.47 30.98
CA SER A 654 34.69 44.50 32.45
C SER A 654 34.44 43.12 33.09
N CYS A 655 34.17 42.08 32.29
CA CYS A 655 34.09 40.69 32.75
C CYS A 655 35.50 40.09 32.97
N LEU A 656 35.70 39.38 34.08
CA LEU A 656 36.99 38.76 34.45
C LEU A 656 37.52 37.76 33.40
N ASP A 657 36.62 37.08 32.68
CA ASP A 657 36.89 36.10 31.63
C ASP A 657 36.93 36.69 30.22
N TYR A 658 36.98 38.02 30.07
CA TYR A 658 36.98 38.71 28.77
C TYR A 658 38.10 38.25 27.83
N LYS A 659 39.32 38.04 28.34
CA LYS A 659 40.45 37.54 27.53
C LYS A 659 40.21 36.14 26.96
N GLU A 660 39.47 35.29 27.68
CA GLU A 660 39.08 33.96 27.20
C GLU A 660 37.91 34.03 26.22
N ALA A 661 36.93 34.91 26.47
CA ALA A 661 35.82 35.17 25.58
C ALA A 661 36.29 35.72 24.21
N LEU A 662 37.33 36.56 24.20
CA LEU A 662 37.97 37.06 22.98
C LEU A 662 38.64 35.94 22.16
N ARG A 663 39.13 34.88 22.82
CA ARG A 663 39.61 33.67 22.13
C ARG A 663 38.46 32.85 21.57
N GLU A 664 37.31 32.82 22.26
CA GLU A 664 36.11 32.11 21.77
C GLU A 664 35.42 32.82 20.59
N THR A 665 35.48 34.14 20.45
CA THR A 665 35.02 34.82 19.23
C THR A 665 35.92 34.55 18.03
N GLN A 666 37.18 34.19 18.30
CA GLN A 666 38.14 33.78 17.27
C GLN A 666 38.11 32.27 16.98
N CYS A 667 37.24 31.48 17.63
CA CYS A 667 37.17 30.04 17.37
C CYS A 667 36.46 29.72 16.05
N PHE A 668 36.77 28.56 15.48
CA PHE A 668 36.21 28.11 14.20
C PHE A 668 34.67 28.11 14.23
N THR A 669 34.05 27.63 15.32
CA THR A 669 32.60 27.60 15.49
C THR A 669 31.98 28.99 15.37
N TYR A 670 32.56 30.00 16.03
CA TYR A 670 32.03 31.35 16.00
C TYR A 670 32.17 31.98 14.62
N LYS A 671 33.37 31.93 14.02
CA LYS A 671 33.64 32.47 12.68
C LYS A 671 32.79 31.77 11.60
N LEU A 672 32.58 30.46 11.70
CA LEU A 672 31.71 29.70 10.79
C LEU A 672 30.28 30.25 10.78
N GLY A 673 29.74 30.53 11.97
CA GLY A 673 28.41 31.13 12.10
C GLY A 673 28.34 32.56 11.55
N GLU A 674 29.38 33.37 11.70
CA GLU A 674 29.44 34.72 11.14
C GLU A 674 29.42 34.73 9.62
N ILE A 675 30.24 33.88 8.99
CA ILE A 675 30.25 33.74 7.53
C ILE A 675 28.90 33.22 7.04
N PHE A 676 28.27 32.29 7.77
CA PHE A 676 26.92 31.80 7.44
C PHE A 676 25.85 32.91 7.54
N ILE A 677 25.91 33.77 8.55
CA ILE A 677 25.01 34.93 8.68
C ILE A 677 25.25 35.91 7.51
N LYS A 678 26.51 36.17 7.14
CA LYS A 678 26.87 37.03 6.01
C LYS A 678 26.36 36.47 4.68
N ALA A 679 26.46 35.16 4.49
CA ALA A 679 25.90 34.44 3.35
C ALA A 679 24.37 34.57 3.30
N SER A 680 23.72 34.40 4.45
CA SER A 680 22.26 34.52 4.60
C SER A 680 21.76 35.93 4.30
N LYS A 681 22.49 36.98 4.68
CA LYS A 681 22.14 38.37 4.32
C LYS A 681 22.30 38.68 2.84
N ASN A 682 23.16 37.94 2.13
CA ASN A 682 23.46 38.13 0.71
C ASN A 682 22.96 36.95 -0.15
N TRP A 683 21.95 36.22 0.31
CA TRP A 683 21.47 35.00 -0.35
C TRP A 683 21.08 35.27 -1.81
N TYR A 684 20.43 36.40 -2.08
CA TYR A 684 20.00 36.85 -3.41
C TYR A 684 21.16 37.23 -4.36
N LYS A 685 22.39 37.38 -3.85
CA LYS A 685 23.61 37.58 -4.64
C LYS A 685 24.46 36.31 -4.75
N GLY A 686 23.86 35.14 -4.52
CA GLY A 686 24.59 33.86 -4.49
C GLY A 686 25.42 33.66 -3.21
N GLY A 687 25.08 34.33 -2.11
CA GLY A 687 25.84 34.29 -0.85
C GLY A 687 26.08 32.87 -0.32
N TYR A 688 25.12 31.95 -0.48
CA TYR A 688 25.28 30.55 -0.06
C TYR A 688 26.22 29.74 -0.98
N LEU A 689 26.27 30.05 -2.28
CA LEU A 689 27.23 29.44 -3.20
C LEU A 689 28.65 29.89 -2.87
N LYS A 690 28.84 31.20 -2.62
CA LYS A 690 30.10 31.75 -2.16
C LYS A 690 30.54 31.15 -0.80
N PHE A 691 29.60 30.99 0.12
CA PHE A 691 29.83 30.34 1.41
C PHE A 691 30.38 28.93 1.25
N TYR A 692 29.71 28.08 0.46
CA TYR A 692 30.08 26.67 0.31
C TYR A 692 31.37 26.46 -0.49
N PHE A 693 31.53 27.16 -1.62
CA PHE A 693 32.64 26.91 -2.54
C PHE A 693 33.92 27.69 -2.20
N LYS A 694 33.81 28.83 -1.50
CA LYS A 694 34.93 29.73 -1.21
C LYS A 694 35.14 29.94 0.28
N ASP A 695 34.20 30.59 0.96
CA ASP A 695 34.42 31.10 2.32
C ASP A 695 34.64 29.97 3.34
N LEU A 696 33.94 28.84 3.21
CA LEU A 696 34.12 27.66 4.07
C LEU A 696 35.48 26.98 3.87
N LYS A 697 36.00 26.97 2.63
CA LYS A 697 37.31 26.40 2.32
C LYS A 697 38.45 27.29 2.82
N GLU A 698 38.31 28.60 2.69
CA GLU A 698 39.27 29.57 3.22
C GLU A 698 39.32 29.53 4.75
N LEU A 699 38.15 29.46 5.42
CA LEU A 699 38.08 29.33 6.88
C LEU A 699 38.72 28.03 7.37
N LYS A 700 38.51 26.90 6.70
CA LYS A 700 39.18 25.63 7.08
C LYS A 700 40.70 25.74 6.96
N LYS A 701 41.21 26.34 5.87
CA LYS A 701 42.65 26.56 5.67
C LYS A 701 43.28 27.51 6.71
N GLU A 702 42.52 28.48 7.22
CA GLU A 702 42.99 29.40 8.27
C GLU A 702 43.17 28.69 9.63
N PHE A 703 42.40 27.63 9.90
CA PHE A 703 42.44 26.86 11.16
C PHE A 703 43.17 25.51 11.05
N GLU A 704 43.61 25.14 9.85
CA GLU A 704 44.49 23.98 9.58
C GLU A 704 45.99 24.36 9.60
N LYS A 705 46.31 25.66 9.65
CA LYS A 705 47.66 26.20 9.92
C LYS A 705 47.87 26.39 11.41
#